data_AF-A0A936TLJ3-F1
#
_entry.id   AF-A0A936TLJ3-F1
#
_cell.length_a   1.000
_cell.length_b   1.000
_cell.length_c   1.000
_cell.angle_alpha   90.00
_cell.angle_beta   90.00
_cell.angle_gamma   90.00
#
_symmetry.space_group_name_H-M   'P 1'
#
loop_
_entity.id
_entity.type
_entity.pdbx_description
1 polymer ?
#
loop_
_entity_poly.entity_id
_entity_poly.type
_entity_poly.pdbx_seq_one_letter_code
_entity_poly.pdbx_strand_id
1 'polypeptide(L)'
;MRPLVRLKAPVTIIQVTAATLIVTFVLVALKYGKSSGVLAGAEIATEVVSVNAASYQGSLAPGAIAAAFGTNLAARVESAQYLPLPIEIGGTSVRLIDSQNRQHAAPLFFVSPGQINYLIPEQMSRGTGRMIVMINGIQVSEGQVQIVDASPAMFTTSFNGRGLPVALTTFDGSYYNSVINPDGSARPVSPGSVWRPNYLMLFGTGLRHAGNLRIRIGGQEVAPMYSGAQGAFAGLDQINLALPPNLPGGMTDIVITADGRSSNIVQLRIQGEAVSAQAGLAQSDVETIIAQAVGKAQELGRKVTVAVTDKEGNVLGVFRMTGAPATTRIGAFNLLTGAKQKPVDPDGLQDVDVPAAFAAISKAGTASFFSTQGNSFTTRTASFIVQEHFPPGIKFQAAGPLFGVQFSQLPCSDVKLPGLPLGLSGDPGGVPIYKNGIAAGGVGIEGDGFYSIDLDASDLDQAPEEIIAVAATRGFEAPADIRGDQILADGIRLPFVNAAQTGGIAPAFASLPGTVDPLFPVRAAAASLFSPLTLGGVPGRIDPRYFPFKPGTEASASRLTAAEVNLIITQAAQQAYRTRAAIRRPLGSPAEVNIAVVDTNGVVLGLFSTQDAPIFGFDVSVQKARTATFFSNPNAGALLRGAEAGKFVKFADAALADGLRLDGAVAFSDRAGGFLSRPFFPDGIDGTANGPFSKPIDVWSPFNTGLQSALVKTALVNILSGIPAASCTAIPNLPNGIQIFAGSVPLYRNGVLIGGIGVSGDGIDQDDIIASAGSVGFEAPAAIRADQFFVRGVRLPFVKFPRHPNL
;
A
#
# COMPACT_ATOMS: atom_id res chain seq x y z
N MET A 1 18.75 -18.08 11.50
CA MET A 1 17.84 -19.16 11.04
C MET A 1 17.47 -20.14 12.17
N ARG A 2 16.92 -19.68 13.31
CA ARG A 2 16.30 -20.55 14.35
C ARG A 2 14.74 -20.53 14.46
N PRO A 3 13.93 -19.87 13.60
CA PRO A 3 12.47 -19.75 13.84
C PRO A 3 11.65 -21.00 13.44
N LEU A 4 12.10 -21.77 12.44
CA LEU A 4 11.33 -22.88 11.85
C LEU A 4 10.99 -24.01 12.84
N VAL A 5 11.80 -24.22 13.88
CA VAL A 5 11.59 -25.27 14.89
C VAL A 5 10.42 -24.91 15.82
N ARG A 6 10.23 -23.63 16.17
CA ARG A 6 9.14 -23.21 17.07
C ARG A 6 7.75 -23.32 16.43
N LEU A 7 7.67 -23.20 15.11
CA LEU A 7 6.40 -23.17 14.36
C LEU A 7 5.88 -24.57 13.98
N LYS A 8 6.70 -25.62 14.16
CA LYS A 8 6.30 -27.03 14.03
C LYS A 8 5.66 -27.61 15.30
N ALA A 9 5.54 -26.80 16.34
CA ALA A 9 4.92 -27.12 17.62
C ALA A 9 3.77 -26.13 17.88
N PRO A 10 2.80 -26.48 18.74
CA PRO A 10 1.82 -25.50 19.19
C PRO A 10 2.54 -24.34 19.89
N VAL A 11 1.99 -23.14 19.80
CA VAL A 11 2.56 -22.00 20.51
C VAL A 11 2.30 -22.21 22.00
N THR A 12 3.32 -22.69 22.72
CA THR A 12 3.25 -22.92 24.18
C THR A 12 3.20 -21.57 24.89
N ILE A 13 2.13 -21.38 25.64
CA ILE A 13 1.72 -20.12 26.27
C ILE A 13 2.75 -19.68 27.32
N ILE A 14 3.73 -18.86 26.95
CA ILE A 14 4.70 -18.26 27.90
C ILE A 14 4.75 -16.72 27.79
N GLN A 15 4.07 -16.08 26.81
CA GLN A 15 3.97 -14.62 26.76
C GLN A 15 2.57 -14.12 27.18
N VAL A 16 2.54 -13.37 28.29
CA VAL A 16 1.37 -12.97 29.10
C VAL A 16 0.31 -12.14 28.34
N THR A 17 0.67 -11.45 27.26
CA THR A 17 -0.25 -10.56 26.52
C THR A 17 -1.07 -11.26 25.44
N ALA A 18 -0.47 -12.18 24.66
CA ALA A 18 -1.19 -12.96 23.64
C ALA A 18 -2.11 -14.02 24.26
N ALA A 19 -1.70 -14.58 25.42
CA ALA A 19 -2.43 -15.58 26.19
C ALA A 19 -3.80 -15.08 26.67
N THR A 20 -3.82 -13.88 27.25
CA THR A 20 -5.04 -13.26 27.77
C THR A 20 -6.03 -12.99 26.64
N LEU A 21 -5.56 -12.52 25.48
CA LEU A 21 -6.43 -12.17 24.36
C LEU A 21 -7.16 -13.39 23.76
N ILE A 22 -6.46 -14.48 23.44
CA ILE A 22 -7.05 -15.68 22.82
C ILE A 22 -8.05 -16.34 23.77
N VAL A 23 -7.63 -16.60 25.01
CA VAL A 23 -8.49 -17.23 26.02
C VAL A 23 -9.70 -16.35 26.32
N THR A 24 -9.53 -15.02 26.35
CA THR A 24 -10.66 -14.09 26.51
C THR A 24 -11.62 -14.21 25.33
N PHE A 25 -11.16 -14.19 24.08
CA PHE A 25 -12.06 -14.32 22.92
C PHE A 25 -12.79 -15.65 22.90
N VAL A 26 -12.12 -16.76 23.23
CA VAL A 26 -12.76 -18.08 23.33
C VAL A 26 -13.79 -18.08 24.47
N LEU A 27 -13.45 -17.58 25.66
CA LEU A 27 -14.38 -17.50 26.79
C LEU A 27 -15.59 -16.58 26.49
N VAL A 28 -15.38 -15.46 25.80
CA VAL A 28 -16.44 -14.55 25.37
C VAL A 28 -17.31 -15.22 24.30
N ALA A 29 -16.72 -15.93 23.34
CA ALA A 29 -17.47 -16.71 22.36
C ALA A 29 -18.41 -17.71 23.04
N LEU A 30 -17.88 -18.44 24.03
CA LEU A 30 -18.68 -19.38 24.82
C LEU A 30 -19.81 -18.66 25.56
N LYS A 31 -19.60 -17.46 26.10
CA LYS A 31 -20.65 -16.73 26.85
C LYS A 31 -21.71 -16.03 26.00
N TYR A 32 -21.37 -15.57 24.79
CA TYR A 32 -22.21 -14.64 24.01
C TYR A 32 -22.56 -15.12 22.59
N GLY A 33 -22.23 -16.36 22.24
CA GLY A 33 -22.58 -16.95 20.95
C GLY A 33 -24.08 -16.90 20.63
N LYS A 34 -24.45 -16.50 19.41
CA LYS A 34 -25.86 -16.45 18.96
C LYS A 34 -26.07 -17.32 17.74
N SER A 35 -27.12 -18.15 17.74
CA SER A 35 -27.62 -18.80 16.52
C SER A 35 -28.36 -17.77 15.65
N SER A 36 -28.06 -17.73 14.35
CA SER A 36 -28.83 -16.94 13.38
C SER A 36 -29.84 -17.87 12.70
N GLY A 37 -31.06 -17.96 13.25
CA GLY A 37 -32.19 -18.57 12.54
C GLY A 37 -33.06 -19.52 13.36
N VAL A 38 -34.34 -19.14 13.43
CA VAL A 38 -35.56 -19.94 13.67
C VAL A 38 -35.72 -20.56 15.05
N LEU A 39 -36.56 -19.96 15.90
CA LEU A 39 -37.66 -20.68 16.58
C LEU A 39 -38.73 -19.64 16.99
N ALA A 40 -39.74 -19.46 16.13
CA ALA A 40 -41.01 -18.85 16.50
C ALA A 40 -42.09 -19.93 16.32
N GLY A 41 -42.69 -20.35 17.44
CA GLY A 41 -43.97 -21.09 17.46
C GLY A 41 -43.95 -22.46 18.13
N ALA A 42 -44.86 -22.59 19.11
CA ALA A 42 -45.41 -23.79 19.76
C ALA A 42 -44.71 -24.37 21.01
N GLU A 43 -45.49 -24.45 22.10
CA GLU A 43 -45.18 -25.20 23.34
C GLU A 43 -45.19 -26.72 23.08
N ILE A 44 -44.06 -27.38 23.40
CA ILE A 44 -43.85 -28.71 24.01
C ILE A 44 -42.32 -28.92 24.01
N ALA A 45 -41.75 -29.37 25.13
CA ALA A 45 -40.33 -29.67 25.40
C ALA A 45 -39.34 -29.39 24.25
N THR A 46 -38.67 -28.23 24.28
CA THR A 46 -37.67 -27.86 23.29
C THR A 46 -36.44 -28.77 23.41
N GLU A 47 -36.20 -29.55 22.36
CA GLU A 47 -35.01 -30.39 22.18
C GLU A 47 -33.74 -29.53 22.33
N VAL A 48 -32.77 -29.97 23.12
CA VAL A 48 -31.48 -29.28 23.21
C VAL A 48 -30.67 -29.59 21.95
N VAL A 49 -30.27 -28.56 21.22
CA VAL A 49 -29.49 -28.73 19.98
C VAL A 49 -28.03 -28.45 20.26
N SER A 50 -27.17 -29.42 19.98
CA SER A 50 -25.72 -29.27 20.10
C SER A 50 -25.04 -29.07 18.76
N VAL A 51 -24.18 -28.07 18.71
CA VAL A 51 -23.40 -27.68 17.53
C VAL A 51 -21.96 -27.41 17.91
N ASN A 52 -21.08 -27.36 16.90
CA ASN A 52 -19.70 -26.94 17.11
C ASN A 52 -19.66 -25.50 17.65
N ALA A 53 -18.94 -25.26 18.74
CA ALA A 53 -18.94 -23.96 19.43
C ALA A 53 -18.27 -22.82 18.63
N ALA A 54 -17.48 -23.15 17.59
CA ALA A 54 -16.81 -22.14 16.78
C ALA A 54 -17.65 -21.70 15.57
N SER A 55 -18.37 -22.61 14.92
CA SER A 55 -19.21 -22.33 13.76
C SER A 55 -20.70 -22.17 14.08
N TYR A 56 -21.14 -22.65 15.24
CA TYR A 56 -22.54 -22.82 15.64
C TYR A 56 -23.36 -23.68 14.66
N GLN A 57 -22.68 -24.58 13.93
CA GLN A 57 -23.29 -25.45 12.94
C GLN A 57 -22.57 -26.80 12.88
N GLY A 58 -23.23 -27.79 12.28
CA GLY A 58 -22.64 -29.07 11.92
C GLY A 58 -22.50 -30.07 13.06
N SER A 59 -21.88 -31.20 12.75
CA SER A 59 -21.62 -32.31 13.67
C SER A 59 -20.54 -31.98 14.70
N LEU A 60 -20.29 -32.89 15.63
CA LEU A 60 -19.27 -32.75 16.68
C LEU A 60 -18.20 -33.84 16.54
N ALA A 61 -17.02 -33.61 17.12
CA ALA A 61 -15.91 -34.56 17.11
C ALA A 61 -15.39 -34.80 18.54
N PRO A 62 -14.80 -35.97 18.84
CA PRO A 62 -14.13 -36.19 20.12
C PRO A 62 -13.09 -35.11 20.42
N GLY A 63 -13.06 -34.63 21.66
CA GLY A 63 -12.18 -33.55 22.08
C GLY A 63 -12.59 -32.15 21.60
N ALA A 64 -13.70 -31.99 20.86
CA ALA A 64 -14.18 -30.68 20.43
C ALA A 64 -14.93 -29.92 21.53
N ILE A 65 -14.93 -28.58 21.45
CA ILE A 65 -15.80 -27.70 22.22
C ILE A 65 -17.16 -27.63 21.51
N ALA A 66 -18.21 -27.97 22.25
CA ALA A 66 -19.59 -27.93 21.79
C ALA A 66 -20.39 -26.83 22.50
N ALA A 67 -21.34 -26.25 21.76
CA ALA A 67 -22.35 -25.34 22.27
C ALA A 67 -23.73 -25.99 22.12
N ALA A 68 -24.44 -26.14 23.22
CA ALA A 68 -25.82 -26.60 23.27
C ALA A 68 -26.77 -25.44 23.50
N PHE A 69 -27.82 -25.32 22.69
CA PHE A 69 -28.87 -24.31 22.81
C PHE A 69 -30.21 -24.94 23.11
N GLY A 70 -31.02 -24.27 23.92
CA GLY A 70 -32.34 -24.73 24.31
C GLY A 70 -32.99 -23.74 25.28
N THR A 71 -33.98 -24.19 26.05
CA THR A 71 -34.58 -23.39 27.12
C THR A 71 -34.53 -24.16 28.43
N ASN A 72 -34.43 -23.44 29.56
CA ASN A 72 -34.36 -24.02 30.91
C ASN A 72 -33.21 -25.02 31.11
N LEU A 73 -32.06 -24.79 30.46
CA LEU A 73 -30.90 -25.68 30.55
C LEU A 73 -30.11 -25.53 31.86
N ALA A 74 -30.26 -24.41 32.56
CA ALA A 74 -29.68 -24.15 33.87
C ALA A 74 -30.52 -23.13 34.67
N ALA A 75 -30.40 -23.14 35.99
CA ALA A 75 -31.12 -22.21 36.86
C ALA A 75 -30.55 -20.78 36.84
N ARG A 76 -29.26 -20.63 36.51
CA ARG A 76 -28.54 -19.36 36.49
C ARG A 76 -27.38 -19.40 35.49
N VAL A 77 -26.82 -18.24 35.22
CA VAL A 77 -25.61 -18.09 34.41
C VAL A 77 -24.38 -18.34 35.28
N GLU A 78 -23.54 -19.30 34.93
CA GLU A 78 -22.33 -19.65 35.70
C GLU A 78 -21.21 -20.17 34.78
N SER A 79 -19.95 -19.99 35.17
CA SER A 79 -18.77 -20.40 34.39
C SER A 79 -17.80 -21.20 35.25
N ALA A 80 -17.09 -22.15 34.64
CA ALA A 80 -16.04 -22.91 35.31
C ALA A 80 -14.94 -21.96 35.84
N GLN A 81 -14.45 -22.23 37.06
CA GLN A 81 -13.44 -21.40 37.74
C GLN A 81 -12.06 -22.06 37.83
N TYR A 82 -11.94 -23.35 37.48
CA TYR A 82 -10.72 -24.13 37.65
C TYR A 82 -10.58 -25.21 36.58
N LEU A 83 -9.35 -25.73 36.45
CA LEU A 83 -9.02 -26.91 35.65
C LEU A 83 -8.59 -28.07 36.59
N PRO A 84 -8.93 -29.33 36.30
CA PRO A 84 -9.74 -29.80 35.16
C PRO A 84 -11.17 -29.27 35.21
N LEU A 85 -11.81 -29.14 34.05
CA LEU A 85 -13.16 -28.59 33.95
C LEU A 85 -14.15 -29.42 34.77
N PRO A 86 -15.06 -28.78 35.52
CA PRO A 86 -16.05 -29.48 36.33
C PRO A 86 -17.10 -30.17 35.43
N ILE A 87 -17.61 -31.32 35.87
CA ILE A 87 -18.72 -32.04 35.19
C ILE A 87 -20.11 -31.54 35.63
N GLU A 88 -20.16 -30.65 36.61
CA GLU A 88 -21.37 -30.00 37.11
C GLU A 88 -21.07 -28.54 37.47
N ILE A 89 -21.91 -27.61 37.03
CA ILE A 89 -21.83 -26.18 37.38
C ILE A 89 -23.23 -25.72 37.79
N GLY A 90 -23.34 -25.17 39.00
CA GLY A 90 -24.62 -24.66 39.51
C GLY A 90 -25.78 -25.67 39.51
N GLY A 91 -25.47 -26.96 39.69
CA GLY A 91 -26.42 -28.06 39.62
C GLY A 91 -26.69 -28.61 38.21
N THR A 92 -26.21 -27.93 37.16
CA THR A 92 -26.36 -28.39 35.77
C THR A 92 -25.22 -29.33 35.39
N SER A 93 -25.56 -30.52 34.86
CA SER A 93 -24.60 -31.47 34.27
C SER A 93 -25.06 -31.94 32.88
N VAL A 94 -24.09 -32.34 32.04
CA VAL A 94 -24.35 -32.88 30.71
C VAL A 94 -23.84 -34.32 30.63
N ARG A 95 -24.73 -35.22 30.22
CA ARG A 95 -24.42 -36.63 29.98
C ARG A 95 -24.59 -36.96 28.50
N LEU A 96 -23.56 -37.54 27.90
CA LEU A 96 -23.54 -37.98 26.52
C LEU A 96 -23.64 -39.49 26.46
N ILE A 97 -24.53 -40.02 25.63
CA ILE A 97 -24.64 -41.43 25.32
C ILE A 97 -24.18 -41.62 23.88
N ASP A 98 -23.12 -42.39 23.67
CA ASP A 98 -22.56 -42.61 22.33
C ASP A 98 -23.33 -43.69 21.54
N SER A 99 -22.92 -43.89 20.28
CA SER A 99 -23.53 -44.87 19.36
C SER A 99 -23.40 -46.33 19.82
N GLN A 100 -22.56 -46.60 20.83
CA GLN A 100 -22.38 -47.91 21.45
C GLN A 100 -23.10 -48.00 22.80
N ASN A 101 -24.01 -47.05 23.10
CA ASN A 101 -24.75 -46.92 24.36
C ASN A 101 -23.87 -46.73 25.60
N ARG A 102 -22.63 -46.27 25.46
CA ARG A 102 -21.77 -45.93 26.60
C ARG A 102 -22.05 -44.51 27.06
N GLN A 103 -22.09 -44.31 28.37
CA GLN A 103 -22.36 -43.00 28.98
C GLN A 103 -21.06 -42.29 29.34
N HIS A 104 -20.99 -41.00 29.03
CA HIS A 104 -19.85 -40.14 29.30
C HIS A 104 -20.33 -38.84 29.97
N ALA A 105 -19.69 -38.43 31.06
CA ALA A 105 -19.91 -37.12 31.66
C ALA A 105 -19.12 -36.06 30.87
N ALA A 106 -19.78 -34.98 30.48
CA ALA A 106 -19.13 -33.91 29.73
C ALA A 106 -18.58 -32.83 30.66
N PRO A 107 -17.28 -32.50 30.57
CA PRO A 107 -16.73 -31.35 31.28
C PRO A 107 -17.33 -30.04 30.77
N LEU A 108 -17.67 -29.13 31.66
CA LEU A 108 -18.43 -27.91 31.36
C LEU A 108 -17.54 -26.67 31.42
N PHE A 109 -17.71 -25.78 30.45
CA PHE A 109 -17.11 -24.44 30.45
C PHE A 109 -18.06 -23.39 31.01
N PHE A 110 -19.34 -23.49 30.65
CA PHE A 110 -20.34 -22.46 30.89
C PHE A 110 -21.75 -23.05 30.87
N VAL A 111 -22.63 -22.53 31.74
CA VAL A 111 -24.05 -22.87 31.77
C VAL A 111 -24.89 -21.60 31.89
N SER A 112 -26.07 -21.62 31.27
CA SER A 112 -27.11 -20.59 31.36
C SER A 112 -28.46 -21.20 31.03
N PRO A 113 -29.59 -20.53 31.33
CA PRO A 113 -30.91 -21.03 30.94
C PRO A 113 -31.07 -21.32 29.44
N GLY A 114 -30.33 -20.61 28.57
CA GLY A 114 -30.43 -20.72 27.11
C GLY A 114 -29.30 -21.49 26.42
N GLN A 115 -28.18 -21.72 27.11
CA GLN A 115 -26.97 -22.25 26.49
C GLN A 115 -26.07 -22.98 27.49
N ILE A 116 -25.48 -24.12 27.07
CA ILE A 116 -24.39 -24.81 27.77
C ILE A 116 -23.21 -24.97 26.81
N ASN A 117 -21.99 -24.68 27.26
CA ASN A 117 -20.78 -25.06 26.53
C ASN A 117 -20.00 -26.12 27.27
N TYR A 118 -19.60 -27.16 26.56
CA TYR A 118 -19.01 -28.36 27.13
C TYR A 118 -17.98 -28.97 26.20
N LEU A 119 -17.09 -29.79 26.77
CA LEU A 119 -16.09 -30.55 26.04
C LEU A 119 -16.67 -31.91 25.67
N ILE A 120 -16.56 -32.31 24.40
CA ILE A 120 -16.86 -33.66 23.97
C ILE A 120 -15.76 -34.60 24.49
N PRO A 121 -16.11 -35.63 25.29
CA PRO A 121 -15.12 -36.58 25.80
C PRO A 121 -14.34 -37.27 24.68
N GLU A 122 -13.03 -37.44 24.87
CA GLU A 122 -12.12 -38.05 23.88
C GLU A 122 -12.49 -39.51 23.56
N GLN A 123 -13.23 -40.17 24.46
CA GLN A 123 -13.61 -41.58 24.33
C GLN A 123 -14.93 -41.81 23.56
N MET A 124 -15.61 -40.75 23.13
CA MET A 124 -16.90 -40.83 22.43
C MET A 124 -16.78 -41.59 21.11
N SER A 125 -17.61 -42.63 20.94
CA SER A 125 -17.69 -43.38 19.68
C SER A 125 -18.39 -42.59 18.57
N ARG A 126 -17.92 -42.77 17.34
CA ARG A 126 -18.48 -42.17 16.13
C ARG A 126 -19.90 -42.67 15.87
N GLY A 127 -20.75 -41.81 15.33
CA GLY A 127 -22.16 -42.12 15.04
C GLY A 127 -23.14 -41.22 15.79
N THR A 128 -24.42 -41.49 15.59
CA THR A 128 -25.50 -40.77 16.28
C THR A 128 -25.57 -41.21 17.74
N GLY A 129 -25.59 -40.24 18.65
CA GLY A 129 -25.75 -40.42 20.08
C GLY A 129 -26.80 -39.46 20.65
N ARG A 130 -26.88 -39.40 21.98
CA ARG A 130 -27.84 -38.55 22.72
C ARG A 130 -27.11 -37.67 23.71
N MET A 131 -27.53 -36.41 23.81
CA MET A 131 -27.15 -35.49 24.87
C MET A 131 -28.32 -35.35 25.83
N ILE A 132 -28.04 -35.51 27.13
CA ILE A 132 -29.01 -35.34 28.20
C ILE A 132 -28.50 -34.23 29.12
N VAL A 133 -29.35 -33.23 29.34
CA VAL A 133 -29.10 -32.14 30.29
C VAL A 133 -29.84 -32.44 31.59
N MET A 134 -29.11 -32.39 32.70
CA MET A 134 -29.63 -32.64 34.04
C MET A 134 -29.50 -31.37 34.89
N ILE A 135 -30.48 -31.09 35.75
CA ILE A 135 -30.40 -30.09 36.82
C ILE A 135 -30.68 -30.80 38.14
N ASN A 136 -29.73 -30.76 39.08
CA ASN A 136 -29.81 -31.43 40.39
C ASN A 136 -30.21 -32.91 40.30
N GLY A 137 -29.69 -33.61 39.28
CA GLY A 137 -30.00 -35.03 39.04
C GLY A 137 -31.34 -35.30 38.34
N ILE A 138 -32.10 -34.29 37.94
CA ILE A 138 -33.35 -34.43 37.16
C ILE A 138 -33.09 -34.11 35.69
N GLN A 139 -33.53 -34.97 34.77
CA GLN A 139 -33.44 -34.73 33.33
C GLN A 139 -34.39 -33.59 32.93
N VAL A 140 -33.83 -32.52 32.34
CA VAL A 140 -34.59 -31.33 31.95
C VAL A 140 -34.67 -31.13 30.44
N SER A 141 -33.71 -31.67 29.67
CA SER A 141 -33.76 -31.64 28.22
C SER A 141 -32.93 -32.79 27.64
N GLU A 142 -33.26 -33.17 26.41
CA GLU A 142 -32.57 -34.19 25.65
C GLU A 142 -32.52 -33.78 24.17
N GLY A 143 -31.46 -34.16 23.45
CA GLY A 143 -31.37 -34.00 22.01
C GLY A 143 -30.34 -34.92 21.38
N GLN A 144 -30.37 -35.02 20.05
CA GLN A 144 -29.41 -35.85 19.33
C GLN A 144 -28.05 -35.17 19.15
N VAL A 145 -26.98 -35.96 19.15
CA VAL A 145 -25.62 -35.51 18.80
C VAL A 145 -25.03 -36.41 17.74
N GLN A 146 -24.52 -35.83 16.65
CA GLN A 146 -23.79 -36.58 15.64
C GLN A 146 -22.29 -36.47 15.89
N ILE A 147 -21.63 -37.59 16.20
CA ILE A 147 -20.18 -37.65 16.39
C ILE A 147 -19.49 -38.15 15.12
N VAL A 148 -18.49 -37.41 14.65
CA VAL A 148 -17.69 -37.70 13.46
C VAL A 148 -16.19 -37.60 13.77
N ASP A 149 -15.36 -38.04 12.83
CA ASP A 149 -13.88 -38.08 12.97
C ASP A 149 -13.29 -36.68 13.17
N ALA A 150 -13.71 -35.73 12.33
CA ALA A 150 -13.33 -34.34 12.40
C ALA A 150 -14.54 -33.45 12.05
N SER A 151 -14.71 -32.40 12.83
CA SER A 151 -15.69 -31.34 12.59
C SER A 151 -14.95 -30.01 12.71
N PRO A 152 -14.19 -29.62 11.67
CA PRO A 152 -13.30 -28.47 11.76
C PRO A 152 -14.13 -27.18 11.84
N ALA A 153 -13.81 -26.30 12.77
CA ALA A 153 -14.39 -24.96 12.81
C ALA A 153 -13.42 -23.97 13.46
N MET A 154 -13.53 -22.71 13.04
CA MET A 154 -12.65 -21.62 13.42
C MET A 154 -13.39 -20.60 14.27
N PHE A 155 -12.83 -20.26 15.43
CA PHE A 155 -13.42 -19.22 16.27
C PHE A 155 -13.32 -17.87 15.58
N THR A 156 -14.38 -17.08 15.65
CA THR A 156 -14.43 -15.71 15.11
C THR A 156 -14.60 -14.69 16.21
N THR A 157 -14.09 -13.48 15.98
CA THR A 157 -14.16 -12.36 16.93
C THR A 157 -15.57 -11.80 17.11
N SER A 158 -16.43 -12.07 16.14
CA SER A 158 -17.87 -11.78 16.14
C SER A 158 -18.70 -12.79 16.93
N PHE A 159 -18.11 -13.93 17.32
CA PHE A 159 -18.76 -15.00 18.07
C PHE A 159 -19.98 -15.61 17.36
N ASN A 160 -20.04 -15.54 16.03
CA ASN A 160 -21.13 -16.10 15.23
C ASN A 160 -20.65 -17.04 14.12
N GLY A 161 -19.36 -17.41 14.13
CA GLY A 161 -18.76 -18.27 13.13
C GLY A 161 -18.48 -17.60 11.78
N ARG A 162 -18.62 -16.27 11.66
CA ARG A 162 -18.37 -15.51 10.42
C ARG A 162 -17.42 -14.34 10.63
N GLY A 163 -16.71 -13.93 9.58
CA GLY A 163 -15.84 -12.76 9.59
C GLY A 163 -14.43 -13.07 10.08
N LEU A 164 -13.85 -12.18 10.89
CA LEU A 164 -12.45 -12.25 11.29
C LEU A 164 -12.19 -13.43 12.24
N PRO A 165 -11.15 -14.25 11.98
CA PRO A 165 -10.80 -15.33 12.87
C PRO A 165 -10.12 -14.81 14.15
N VAL A 166 -10.26 -15.57 15.23
CA VAL A 166 -9.32 -15.50 16.35
C VAL A 166 -8.00 -16.09 15.84
N ALA A 167 -7.05 -15.22 15.52
CA ALA A 167 -5.76 -15.61 14.93
C ALA A 167 -4.63 -14.65 15.29
N LEU A 168 -3.41 -15.15 15.19
CA LEU A 168 -2.18 -14.37 15.34
C LEU A 168 -1.31 -14.51 14.09
N THR A 169 -0.37 -13.60 13.91
CA THR A 169 0.69 -13.68 12.90
C THR A 169 2.07 -13.42 13.49
N THR A 170 3.12 -13.97 12.90
CA THR A 170 4.50 -13.75 13.33
C THR A 170 5.49 -13.93 12.17
N PHE A 171 6.51 -13.08 12.10
CA PHE A 171 7.63 -13.26 11.16
C PHE A 171 8.79 -14.08 11.74
N ASP A 172 8.87 -14.22 13.07
CA ASP A 172 10.07 -14.72 13.75
C ASP A 172 9.79 -15.78 14.84
N GLY A 173 8.51 -16.09 15.09
CA GLY A 173 8.10 -17.02 16.14
C GLY A 173 8.38 -16.51 17.57
N SER A 174 8.67 -15.21 17.73
CA SER A 174 8.98 -14.57 19.01
C SER A 174 8.05 -13.39 19.31
N TYR A 175 7.71 -12.59 18.29
CA TYR A 175 6.73 -11.51 18.39
C TYR A 175 5.47 -11.86 17.61
N TYR A 176 4.33 -11.74 18.27
CA TYR A 176 3.03 -12.12 17.74
C TYR A 176 2.11 -10.91 17.60
N ASN A 177 1.43 -10.84 16.46
CA ASN A 177 0.50 -9.77 16.13
C ASN A 177 -0.92 -10.32 15.98
N SER A 178 -1.88 -9.68 16.65
CA SER A 178 -3.31 -9.90 16.41
C SER A 178 -3.67 -9.53 14.97
N VAL A 179 -4.57 -10.31 14.33
CA VAL A 179 -5.16 -10.00 13.01
C VAL A 179 -6.32 -9.00 13.10
N ILE A 180 -6.61 -8.52 14.30
CA ILE A 180 -7.67 -7.59 14.66
C ILE A 180 -7.07 -6.38 15.38
N ASN A 181 -7.58 -5.20 15.06
CA ASN A 181 -7.28 -3.96 15.77
C ASN A 181 -8.02 -3.89 17.12
N PRO A 182 -7.60 -3.02 18.06
CA PRO A 182 -8.28 -2.86 19.35
C PRO A 182 -9.76 -2.43 19.24
N ASP A 183 -10.13 -1.77 18.15
CA ASP A 183 -11.52 -1.36 17.85
C ASP A 183 -12.37 -2.48 17.22
N GLY A 184 -11.80 -3.68 17.03
CA GLY A 184 -12.46 -4.84 16.42
C GLY A 184 -12.41 -4.88 14.88
N SER A 185 -11.84 -3.87 14.23
CA SER A 185 -11.66 -3.85 12.77
C SER A 185 -10.54 -4.77 12.30
N ALA A 186 -10.59 -5.15 11.02
CA ALA A 186 -9.60 -6.03 10.40
C ALA A 186 -8.23 -5.35 10.28
N ARG A 187 -7.19 -5.94 10.89
CA ARG A 187 -5.81 -5.47 10.75
C ARG A 187 -5.20 -6.04 9.46
N PRO A 188 -4.64 -5.20 8.57
CA PRO A 188 -3.90 -5.69 7.40
C PRO A 188 -2.72 -6.59 7.80
N VAL A 189 -2.59 -7.72 7.12
CA VAL A 189 -1.54 -8.72 7.33
C VAL A 189 -0.71 -8.87 6.05
N SER A 190 0.58 -8.54 6.14
CA SER A 190 1.53 -8.87 5.08
C SER A 190 1.68 -10.39 4.96
N PRO A 191 1.60 -10.99 3.76
CA PRO A 191 1.86 -12.41 3.58
C PRO A 191 3.36 -12.76 3.77
N GLY A 192 4.24 -11.76 3.77
CA GLY A 192 5.69 -11.96 3.81
C GLY A 192 6.27 -12.39 2.46
N SER A 193 7.49 -12.93 2.49
CA SER A 193 8.20 -13.44 1.31
C SER A 193 8.76 -14.84 1.54
N VAL A 194 9.31 -15.45 0.50
CA VAL A 194 10.00 -16.76 0.62
C VAL A 194 11.14 -16.71 1.65
N TRP A 195 11.79 -15.55 1.81
CA TRP A 195 12.95 -15.37 2.69
C TRP A 195 12.61 -14.79 4.07
N ARG A 196 11.47 -14.10 4.16
CA ARG A 196 10.91 -13.56 5.40
C ARG A 196 9.41 -13.91 5.46
N PRO A 197 9.08 -15.20 5.62
CA PRO A 197 7.69 -15.65 5.63
C PRO A 197 6.95 -15.08 6.84
N ASN A 198 5.70 -14.68 6.65
CA ASN A 198 4.79 -14.43 7.75
C ASN A 198 3.99 -15.69 8.04
N TYR A 199 3.92 -16.08 9.30
CA TYR A 199 3.25 -17.29 9.73
C TYR A 199 1.93 -16.94 10.42
N LEU A 200 0.85 -17.61 10.03
CA LEU A 200 -0.49 -17.46 10.58
C LEU A 200 -0.76 -18.60 11.57
N MET A 201 -1.23 -18.26 12.77
CA MET A 201 -1.72 -19.20 13.77
C MET A 201 -3.24 -19.03 13.91
N LEU A 202 -3.97 -20.07 13.53
CA LEU A 202 -5.42 -20.14 13.52
C LEU A 202 -5.92 -20.98 14.71
N PHE A 203 -6.92 -20.50 15.45
CA PHE A 203 -7.48 -21.18 16.62
C PHE A 203 -8.92 -21.64 16.42
N GLY A 204 -9.15 -22.94 16.60
CA GLY A 204 -10.42 -23.59 16.28
C GLY A 204 -10.73 -24.77 17.20
N THR A 205 -11.65 -25.64 16.78
CA THR A 205 -12.00 -26.87 17.49
C THR A 205 -12.46 -27.96 16.53
N GLY A 206 -12.31 -29.22 16.93
CA GLY A 206 -12.80 -30.39 16.20
C GLY A 206 -11.90 -30.83 15.04
N LEU A 207 -10.63 -30.43 15.04
CA LEU A 207 -9.66 -30.72 13.98
C LEU A 207 -8.48 -31.60 14.43
N ARG A 208 -8.27 -31.79 15.75
CA ARG A 208 -7.11 -32.54 16.29
C ARG A 208 -6.97 -33.99 15.83
N HIS A 209 -8.06 -34.65 15.46
CA HIS A 209 -8.08 -36.06 15.04
C HIS A 209 -8.24 -36.24 13.53
N ALA A 210 -8.16 -35.14 12.75
CA ALA A 210 -8.32 -35.18 11.31
C ALA A 210 -7.22 -36.03 10.65
N GLY A 211 -7.62 -37.00 9.82
CA GLY A 211 -6.69 -37.84 9.07
C GLY A 211 -6.17 -37.16 7.80
N ASN A 212 -7.03 -36.41 7.12
CA ASN A 212 -6.70 -35.65 5.92
C ASN A 212 -7.15 -34.19 6.07
N LEU A 213 -6.20 -33.26 5.99
CA LEU A 213 -6.41 -31.83 6.16
C LEU A 213 -5.99 -31.08 4.89
N ARG A 214 -6.93 -30.34 4.30
CA ARG A 214 -6.67 -29.38 3.22
C ARG A 214 -7.05 -27.99 3.68
N ILE A 215 -6.18 -27.02 3.43
CA ILE A 215 -6.38 -25.63 3.84
C ILE A 215 -6.26 -24.77 2.60
N ARG A 216 -7.24 -23.91 2.36
CA ARG A 216 -7.23 -22.94 1.28
C ARG A 216 -7.26 -21.52 1.82
N ILE A 217 -6.34 -20.69 1.32
CA ILE A 217 -6.31 -19.25 1.59
C ILE A 217 -6.40 -18.54 0.24
N GLY A 218 -7.47 -17.75 0.03
CA GLY A 218 -7.68 -17.06 -1.25
C GLY A 218 -7.76 -18.02 -2.44
N GLY A 219 -8.28 -19.23 -2.23
CA GLY A 219 -8.34 -20.30 -3.22
C GLY A 219 -7.04 -21.09 -3.43
N GLN A 220 -5.90 -20.64 -2.89
CA GLN A 220 -4.63 -21.37 -2.96
C GLN A 220 -4.54 -22.42 -1.85
N GLU A 221 -4.14 -23.64 -2.19
CA GLU A 221 -3.93 -24.72 -1.22
C GLU A 221 -2.59 -24.55 -0.48
N VAL A 222 -2.63 -24.59 0.86
CA VAL A 222 -1.49 -24.34 1.73
C VAL A 222 -1.27 -25.51 2.68
N ALA A 223 -0.05 -26.03 2.72
CA ALA A 223 0.30 -27.11 3.64
C ALA A 223 0.48 -26.57 5.07
N PRO A 224 -0.16 -27.18 6.09
CA PRO A 224 0.06 -26.82 7.49
C PRO A 224 1.46 -27.21 7.95
N MET A 225 2.10 -26.32 8.70
CA MET A 225 3.33 -26.63 9.45
C MET A 225 3.03 -27.36 10.75
N TYR A 226 1.84 -27.13 11.31
CA TYR A 226 1.31 -27.79 12.50
C TYR A 226 -0.21 -27.81 12.40
N SER A 227 -0.82 -28.91 12.85
CA SER A 227 -2.27 -29.02 13.10
C SER A 227 -2.47 -29.99 14.26
N GLY A 228 -3.21 -29.59 15.28
CA GLY A 228 -3.46 -30.42 16.45
C GLY A 228 -4.00 -29.64 17.63
N ALA A 229 -4.03 -30.27 18.81
CA ALA A 229 -4.41 -29.61 20.04
C ALA A 229 -3.48 -28.42 20.34
N GLN A 230 -4.02 -27.31 20.84
CA GLN A 230 -3.23 -26.16 21.25
C GLN A 230 -2.42 -26.46 22.53
N GLY A 231 -2.95 -27.30 23.41
CA GLY A 231 -2.23 -27.88 24.55
C GLY A 231 -2.38 -27.18 25.90
N ALA A 232 -3.00 -26.00 25.96
CA ALA A 232 -3.20 -25.27 27.23
C ALA A 232 -4.67 -24.89 27.51
N PHE A 233 -5.52 -24.81 26.50
CA PHE A 233 -6.97 -24.68 26.67
C PHE A 233 -7.67 -25.96 26.23
N ALA A 234 -8.47 -26.56 27.11
CA ALA A 234 -9.18 -27.80 26.83
C ALA A 234 -10.08 -27.64 25.61
N GLY A 235 -10.00 -28.58 24.66
CA GLY A 235 -10.80 -28.53 23.44
C GLY A 235 -10.33 -27.54 22.36
N LEU A 236 -9.36 -26.67 22.65
CA LEU A 236 -8.82 -25.75 21.66
C LEU A 236 -7.81 -26.45 20.76
N ASP A 237 -7.97 -26.25 19.46
CA ASP A 237 -7.09 -26.72 18.42
C ASP A 237 -6.39 -25.54 17.73
N GLN A 238 -5.21 -25.81 17.18
CA GLN A 238 -4.36 -24.80 16.54
C GLN A 238 -3.83 -25.32 15.19
N ILE A 239 -3.76 -24.43 14.21
CA ILE A 239 -3.10 -24.64 12.93
C ILE A 239 -2.04 -23.55 12.71
N ASN A 240 -0.82 -23.94 12.31
CA ASN A 240 0.24 -23.00 11.91
C ASN A 240 0.47 -23.09 10.40
N LEU A 241 0.51 -21.96 9.71
CA LEU A 241 0.63 -21.88 8.26
C LEU A 241 1.68 -20.83 7.89
N ALA A 242 2.50 -21.09 6.87
CA ALA A 242 3.20 -20.01 6.18
C ALA A 242 2.23 -19.37 5.19
N LEU A 243 2.02 -18.05 5.28
CA LEU A 243 1.19 -17.35 4.31
C LEU A 243 1.87 -17.38 2.93
N PRO A 244 1.16 -17.76 1.85
CA PRO A 244 1.70 -17.67 0.50
C PRO A 244 2.07 -16.22 0.18
N PRO A 245 3.29 -15.94 -0.31
CA PRO A 245 3.77 -14.56 -0.49
C PRO A 245 2.98 -13.78 -1.57
N ASN A 246 2.28 -14.48 -2.47
CA ASN A 246 1.52 -13.90 -3.57
C ASN A 246 0.00 -13.83 -3.29
N LEU A 247 -0.41 -13.87 -2.02
CA LEU A 247 -1.83 -13.67 -1.71
C LEU A 247 -2.23 -12.26 -2.17
N PRO A 248 -3.32 -12.12 -2.94
CA PRO A 248 -3.83 -10.80 -3.30
C PRO A 248 -4.28 -10.06 -2.04
N GLY A 249 -4.13 -8.74 -2.02
CA GLY A 249 -4.59 -7.95 -0.89
C GLY A 249 -6.12 -7.84 -0.82
N GLY A 250 -6.60 -7.33 0.32
CA GLY A 250 -8.03 -7.27 0.63
C GLY A 250 -8.51 -8.42 1.51
N MET A 251 -9.83 -8.54 1.68
CA MET A 251 -10.42 -9.62 2.49
C MET A 251 -10.31 -10.94 1.74
N THR A 252 -9.57 -11.87 2.34
CA THR A 252 -9.23 -13.18 1.77
C THR A 252 -9.85 -14.29 2.59
N ASP A 253 -10.64 -15.13 1.92
CA ASP A 253 -11.29 -16.28 2.55
C ASP A 253 -10.28 -17.36 2.95
N ILE A 254 -10.49 -17.93 4.13
CA ILE A 254 -9.78 -19.09 4.65
C ILE A 254 -10.81 -20.19 4.90
N VAL A 255 -10.57 -21.35 4.31
CA VAL A 255 -11.42 -22.54 4.47
C VAL A 255 -10.54 -23.74 4.79
N ILE A 256 -10.94 -24.50 5.81
CA ILE A 256 -10.30 -25.75 6.20
C ILE A 256 -11.24 -26.89 5.87
N THR A 257 -10.73 -27.92 5.21
CA THR A 257 -11.45 -29.17 4.96
C THR A 257 -10.73 -30.30 5.68
N ALA A 258 -11.40 -30.93 6.64
CA ALA A 258 -10.90 -32.09 7.36
C ALA A 258 -11.79 -33.31 7.08
N ASP A 259 -11.20 -34.40 6.60
CA ASP A 259 -11.89 -35.66 6.29
C ASP A 259 -13.19 -35.47 5.47
N GLY A 260 -13.11 -34.59 4.46
CA GLY A 260 -14.21 -34.25 3.56
C GLY A 260 -15.22 -33.22 4.09
N ARG A 261 -15.09 -32.73 5.32
CA ARG A 261 -15.97 -31.72 5.92
C ARG A 261 -15.30 -30.35 5.96
N SER A 262 -16.01 -29.33 5.50
CA SER A 262 -15.52 -27.95 5.51
C SER A 262 -15.83 -27.24 6.83
N SER A 263 -14.93 -26.36 7.24
CA SER A 263 -15.17 -25.40 8.31
C SER A 263 -16.12 -24.28 7.89
N ASN A 264 -16.53 -23.46 8.86
CA ASN A 264 -16.98 -22.11 8.56
C ASN A 264 -15.88 -21.33 7.81
N ILE A 265 -16.30 -20.40 6.95
CA ILE A 265 -15.41 -19.51 6.22
C ILE A 265 -15.08 -18.32 7.12
N VAL A 266 -13.78 -18.09 7.32
CA VAL A 266 -13.27 -16.90 8.02
C VAL A 266 -12.45 -16.05 7.05
N GLN A 267 -12.34 -14.75 7.33
CA GLN A 267 -11.68 -13.81 6.43
C GLN A 267 -10.47 -13.16 7.08
N LEU A 268 -9.36 -13.08 6.35
CA LEU A 268 -8.16 -12.37 6.75
C LEU A 268 -7.95 -11.17 5.81
N ARG A 269 -7.66 -9.99 6.36
CA ARG A 269 -7.31 -8.83 5.54
C ARG A 269 -5.84 -8.91 5.14
N ILE A 270 -5.55 -9.33 3.91
CA ILE A 270 -4.20 -9.38 3.37
C ILE A 270 -3.77 -7.97 2.92
N GLN A 271 -2.53 -7.60 3.23
CA GLN A 271 -1.91 -6.35 2.78
C GLN A 271 -1.38 -6.51 1.35
N GLY A 272 -1.56 -5.50 0.51
CA GLY A 272 -1.12 -5.49 -0.88
C GLY A 272 -2.23 -5.16 -1.86
N GLU A 273 -1.90 -5.07 -3.14
CA GLU A 273 -2.87 -4.81 -4.21
C GLU A 273 -3.83 -6.01 -4.36
N ALA A 274 -5.13 -5.75 -4.43
CA ALA A 274 -6.15 -6.78 -4.60
C ALA A 274 -6.25 -7.27 -6.04
N VAL A 275 -6.86 -8.45 -6.27
CA VAL A 275 -7.18 -8.89 -7.64
C VAL A 275 -8.10 -7.87 -8.31
N SER A 276 -7.77 -7.45 -9.53
CA SER A 276 -8.40 -6.37 -10.29
C SER A 276 -9.94 -6.41 -10.37
N ALA A 277 -10.55 -7.60 -10.28
CA ALA A 277 -12.00 -7.77 -10.31
C ALA A 277 -12.74 -7.23 -9.06
N GLN A 278 -12.07 -6.98 -7.94
CA GLN A 278 -12.70 -6.57 -6.68
C GLN A 278 -12.43 -5.11 -6.25
N ALA A 279 -11.52 -4.40 -6.92
CA ALA A 279 -11.07 -3.05 -6.52
C ALA A 279 -11.36 -1.92 -7.52
N GLY A 280 -11.66 -2.23 -8.78
CA GLY A 280 -11.93 -1.20 -9.80
C GLY A 280 -13.23 -0.41 -9.54
N LEU A 281 -13.21 0.88 -9.90
CA LEU A 281 -14.40 1.73 -9.89
C LEU A 281 -15.35 1.33 -11.01
N ALA A 282 -16.60 1.07 -10.68
CA ALA A 282 -17.67 0.91 -11.66
C ALA A 282 -18.07 2.29 -12.20
N GLN A 283 -18.73 2.32 -13.36
CA GLN A 283 -19.26 3.57 -13.92
C GLN A 283 -20.17 4.30 -12.92
N SER A 284 -21.04 3.58 -12.21
CA SER A 284 -21.90 4.13 -11.17
C SER A 284 -21.14 4.76 -9.99
N ASP A 285 -19.95 4.23 -9.67
CA ASP A 285 -19.10 4.80 -8.62
C ASP A 285 -18.58 6.16 -9.08
N VAL A 286 -18.11 6.25 -10.33
CA VAL A 286 -17.62 7.49 -10.95
C VAL A 286 -18.72 8.55 -11.02
N GLU A 287 -19.93 8.16 -11.45
CA GLU A 287 -21.11 9.05 -11.46
C GLU A 287 -21.43 9.57 -10.06
N THR A 288 -21.35 8.71 -9.04
CA THR A 288 -21.58 9.07 -7.64
C THR A 288 -20.55 10.08 -7.13
N ILE A 289 -19.26 9.82 -7.38
CA ILE A 289 -18.15 10.71 -6.98
C ILE A 289 -18.30 12.09 -7.61
N ILE A 290 -18.60 12.14 -8.91
CA ILE A 290 -18.83 13.41 -9.62
C ILE A 290 -20.06 14.13 -9.06
N ALA A 291 -21.17 13.43 -8.82
CA ALA A 291 -22.38 14.02 -8.26
C ALA A 291 -22.16 14.60 -6.86
N GLN A 292 -21.41 13.91 -6.01
CA GLN A 292 -21.02 14.41 -4.68
C GLN A 292 -20.14 15.67 -4.77
N ALA A 293 -19.16 15.68 -5.68
CA ALA A 293 -18.32 16.85 -5.93
C ALA A 293 -19.16 18.07 -6.38
N VAL A 294 -20.00 17.87 -7.39
CA VAL A 294 -20.83 18.95 -7.96
C VAL A 294 -21.84 19.45 -6.94
N GLY A 295 -22.48 18.56 -6.17
CA GLY A 295 -23.38 18.95 -5.09
C GLY A 295 -22.68 19.80 -4.05
N LYS A 296 -21.46 19.41 -3.63
CA LYS A 296 -20.67 20.23 -2.69
C LYS A 296 -20.25 21.57 -3.29
N ALA A 297 -19.86 21.60 -4.55
CA ALA A 297 -19.52 22.84 -5.25
C ALA A 297 -20.71 23.80 -5.31
N GLN A 298 -21.93 23.29 -5.55
CA GLN A 298 -23.16 24.09 -5.52
C GLN A 298 -23.43 24.68 -4.12
N GLU A 299 -23.26 23.89 -3.06
CA GLU A 299 -23.39 24.37 -1.67
C GLU A 299 -22.41 25.52 -1.36
N LEU A 300 -21.19 25.46 -1.90
CA LEU A 300 -20.16 26.48 -1.71
C LEU A 300 -20.28 27.66 -2.67
N GLY A 301 -21.24 27.64 -3.60
CA GLY A 301 -21.36 28.66 -4.65
C GLY A 301 -20.18 28.69 -5.63
N ARG A 302 -19.48 27.56 -5.80
CA ARG A 302 -18.31 27.41 -6.69
C ARG A 302 -18.69 26.68 -7.98
N LYS A 303 -18.01 27.01 -9.07
CA LYS A 303 -18.13 26.35 -10.37
C LYS A 303 -16.80 25.69 -10.68
N VAL A 304 -16.79 24.36 -10.76
CA VAL A 304 -15.55 23.59 -10.87
C VAL A 304 -15.58 22.62 -12.04
N THR A 305 -14.38 22.20 -12.44
CA THR A 305 -14.15 21.00 -13.23
C THR A 305 -13.73 19.87 -12.30
N VAL A 306 -14.38 18.71 -12.44
CA VAL A 306 -14.13 17.51 -11.64
C VAL A 306 -13.54 16.44 -12.55
N ALA A 307 -12.42 15.84 -12.15
CA ALA A 307 -11.84 14.70 -12.83
C ALA A 307 -11.73 13.49 -11.89
N VAL A 308 -12.02 12.31 -12.42
CA VAL A 308 -11.84 11.03 -11.71
C VAL A 308 -10.89 10.16 -12.52
N THR A 309 -9.90 9.57 -11.85
CA THR A 309 -8.94 8.62 -12.42
C THR A 309 -8.99 7.29 -11.67
N ASP A 310 -8.64 6.20 -12.35
CA ASP A 310 -8.32 4.94 -11.66
C ASP A 310 -6.92 4.99 -11.01
N LYS A 311 -6.53 3.89 -10.35
CA LYS A 311 -5.24 3.75 -9.67
C LYS A 311 -4.03 3.97 -10.57
N GLU A 312 -4.14 3.63 -11.85
CA GLU A 312 -3.08 3.73 -12.85
C GLU A 312 -3.14 5.03 -13.66
N GLY A 313 -4.11 5.91 -13.38
CA GLY A 313 -4.21 7.24 -13.96
C GLY A 313 -5.02 7.28 -15.23
N ASN A 314 -5.73 6.20 -15.58
CA ASN A 314 -6.71 6.25 -16.66
C ASN A 314 -7.85 7.16 -16.23
N VAL A 315 -8.15 8.16 -17.06
CA VAL A 315 -9.27 9.06 -16.80
C VAL A 315 -10.58 8.28 -16.97
N LEU A 316 -11.40 8.28 -15.92
CA LEU A 316 -12.69 7.59 -15.88
C LEU A 316 -13.87 8.52 -16.12
N GLY A 317 -13.66 9.82 -16.01
CA GLY A 317 -14.66 10.84 -16.32
C GLY A 317 -14.16 12.23 -15.98
N VAL A 318 -14.48 13.20 -16.83
CA VAL A 318 -14.33 14.64 -16.52
C VAL A 318 -15.68 15.31 -16.68
N PHE A 319 -16.11 16.05 -15.66
CA PHE A 319 -17.34 16.82 -15.68
C PHE A 319 -17.03 18.29 -15.42
N ARG A 320 -17.50 19.15 -16.32
CA ARG A 320 -17.34 20.59 -16.19
C ARG A 320 -18.67 21.24 -15.85
N MET A 321 -18.77 21.87 -14.69
CA MET A 321 -19.97 22.62 -14.33
C MET A 321 -20.21 23.80 -15.27
N THR A 322 -21.48 24.13 -15.51
CA THR A 322 -21.86 25.33 -16.26
C THR A 322 -21.26 26.57 -15.61
N GLY A 323 -20.44 27.31 -16.37
CA GLY A 323 -19.76 28.52 -15.91
C GLY A 323 -18.42 28.29 -15.20
N ALA A 324 -17.95 27.04 -15.06
CA ALA A 324 -16.59 26.77 -14.56
C ALA A 324 -15.53 27.30 -15.54
N PRO A 325 -14.35 27.78 -15.06
CA PRO A 325 -13.26 28.23 -15.93
C PRO A 325 -12.85 27.20 -16.98
N ALA A 326 -12.51 27.66 -18.19
CA ALA A 326 -12.03 26.78 -19.26
C ALA A 326 -10.55 26.44 -19.12
N THR A 327 -9.81 27.40 -18.59
CA THR A 327 -8.36 27.37 -18.46
C THR A 327 -7.99 27.71 -17.03
N THR A 328 -6.82 27.26 -16.63
CA THR A 328 -6.15 27.62 -15.39
C THR A 328 -4.72 28.03 -15.70
N ARG A 329 -4.17 28.92 -14.90
CA ARG A 329 -2.80 29.43 -15.07
C ARG A 329 -1.85 28.70 -14.14
N ILE A 330 -0.73 28.20 -14.66
CA ILE A 330 0.36 27.67 -13.83
C ILE A 330 1.10 28.84 -13.18
N GLY A 331 1.09 28.90 -11.85
CA GLY A 331 1.48 30.08 -11.09
C GLY A 331 2.81 29.98 -10.32
N ALA A 332 3.32 31.15 -9.91
CA ALA A 332 4.45 31.31 -8.97
C ALA A 332 4.04 32.08 -7.68
N PHE A 333 2.79 31.82 -7.23
CA PHE A 333 2.15 32.17 -5.93
C PHE A 333 1.72 33.64 -5.81
N ASN A 334 0.57 34.06 -5.24
CA ASN A 334 -0.23 33.62 -4.05
C ASN A 334 -1.74 33.32 -4.35
N LEU A 335 -2.28 32.23 -3.78
CA LEU A 335 -3.66 31.69 -3.99
C LEU A 335 -4.82 32.54 -3.40
N LEU A 336 -4.57 33.38 -2.41
CA LEU A 336 -5.59 34.22 -1.74
C LEU A 336 -5.50 35.70 -2.14
N THR A 337 -4.34 36.17 -2.62
CA THR A 337 -4.09 37.61 -2.86
C THR A 337 -3.76 37.98 -4.30
N GLY A 338 -3.46 37.00 -5.18
CA GLY A 338 -3.19 37.23 -6.60
C GLY A 338 -1.89 37.99 -6.93
N ALA A 339 -1.05 38.28 -5.92
CA ALA A 339 0.22 38.97 -6.14
C ALA A 339 1.26 38.02 -6.75
N LYS A 340 1.98 38.45 -7.80
CA LYS A 340 3.13 37.73 -8.38
C LYS A 340 4.29 37.76 -7.37
N GLN A 341 4.70 36.62 -6.82
CA GLN A 341 5.83 36.60 -5.90
C GLN A 341 7.18 36.23 -6.54
N LYS A 342 7.22 35.66 -7.75
CA LYS A 342 8.49 35.37 -8.46
C LYS A 342 8.51 35.85 -9.92
N PRO A 343 9.65 36.35 -10.44
CA PRO A 343 9.79 36.71 -11.85
C PRO A 343 9.64 35.49 -12.77
N VAL A 344 9.12 35.71 -13.99
CA VAL A 344 9.04 34.68 -15.03
C VAL A 344 10.42 34.35 -15.55
N ASP A 345 10.75 33.06 -15.63
CA ASP A 345 12.00 32.57 -16.20
C ASP A 345 11.73 31.76 -17.50
N PRO A 346 12.55 31.91 -18.56
CA PRO A 346 12.40 31.16 -19.81
C PRO A 346 12.45 29.64 -19.67
N ASP A 347 12.98 29.09 -18.58
CA ASP A 347 13.05 27.65 -18.31
C ASP A 347 11.91 27.15 -17.40
N GLY A 348 11.12 28.05 -16.78
CA GLY A 348 10.01 27.71 -15.90
C GLY A 348 8.67 27.55 -16.63
N LEU A 349 7.72 26.80 -16.07
CA LEU A 349 6.34 26.70 -16.57
C LEU A 349 5.42 27.83 -16.06
N GLN A 350 5.99 28.83 -15.41
CA GLN A 350 5.26 29.92 -14.78
C GLN A 350 4.58 30.76 -15.89
N ASP A 351 3.33 31.16 -15.66
CA ASP A 351 2.48 31.93 -16.58
C ASP A 351 2.05 31.17 -17.86
N VAL A 352 2.02 29.83 -17.85
CA VAL A 352 1.40 29.03 -18.92
C VAL A 352 -0.07 28.77 -18.60
N ASP A 353 -0.97 29.16 -19.51
CA ASP A 353 -2.41 28.83 -19.43
C ASP A 353 -2.67 27.45 -20.03
N VAL A 354 -3.35 26.58 -19.29
CA VAL A 354 -3.68 25.21 -19.68
C VAL A 354 -5.17 24.92 -19.48
N PRO A 355 -5.77 23.94 -20.17
CA PRO A 355 -7.14 23.52 -19.90
C PRO A 355 -7.34 23.18 -18.42
N ALA A 356 -8.41 23.68 -17.79
CA ALA A 356 -8.73 23.39 -16.39
C ALA A 356 -8.93 21.88 -16.15
N ALA A 357 -9.42 21.15 -17.15
CA ALA A 357 -9.51 19.69 -17.13
C ALA A 357 -8.14 19.02 -16.93
N PHE A 358 -7.06 19.56 -17.50
CA PHE A 358 -5.71 18.98 -17.36
C PHE A 358 -5.17 19.14 -15.94
N ALA A 359 -5.45 20.27 -15.28
CA ALA A 359 -5.15 20.46 -13.87
C ALA A 359 -5.97 19.51 -12.98
N ALA A 360 -7.28 19.41 -13.20
CA ALA A 360 -8.14 18.48 -12.47
C ALA A 360 -7.66 17.03 -12.62
N ILE A 361 -7.31 16.58 -13.83
CA ILE A 361 -6.76 15.23 -14.08
C ILE A 361 -5.43 15.05 -13.35
N SER A 362 -4.53 16.04 -13.40
CA SER A 362 -3.22 15.93 -12.76
C SER A 362 -3.34 15.89 -11.23
N LYS A 363 -4.28 16.65 -10.64
CA LYS A 363 -4.64 16.58 -9.21
C LYS A 363 -5.18 15.18 -8.84
N ALA A 364 -6.13 14.67 -9.63
CA ALA A 364 -6.72 13.35 -9.43
C ALA A 364 -5.66 12.23 -9.49
N GLY A 365 -4.86 12.22 -10.55
CA GLY A 365 -3.83 11.22 -10.77
C GLY A 365 -2.70 11.28 -9.75
N THR A 366 -2.38 12.47 -9.24
CA THR A 366 -1.39 12.60 -8.15
C THR A 366 -1.83 11.85 -6.90
N ALA A 367 -3.08 12.03 -6.49
CA ALA A 367 -3.64 11.31 -5.35
C ALA A 367 -3.68 9.79 -5.60
N SER A 368 -4.03 9.36 -6.81
CA SER A 368 -3.99 7.96 -7.25
C SER A 368 -2.57 7.37 -7.18
N PHE A 369 -1.56 8.11 -7.64
CA PHE A 369 -0.21 7.59 -7.86
C PHE A 369 0.59 7.46 -6.58
N PHE A 370 0.40 8.38 -5.64
CA PHE A 370 1.07 8.34 -4.34
C PHE A 370 0.43 7.37 -3.36
N SER A 371 -0.88 7.09 -3.51
CA SER A 371 -1.61 6.24 -2.58
C SER A 371 -1.41 4.75 -2.85
N THR A 372 -1.34 3.97 -1.78
CA THR A 372 -1.07 2.52 -1.74
C THR A 372 -1.90 1.88 -0.62
N GLN A 373 -1.65 0.62 -0.30
CA GLN A 373 -2.28 -0.05 0.83
C GLN A 373 -1.54 0.19 2.15
N GLY A 374 -0.33 0.74 2.08
CA GLY A 374 0.48 1.12 3.23
C GLY A 374 0.47 2.61 3.54
N ASN A 375 0.06 3.47 2.60
CA ASN A 375 0.02 4.92 2.76
C ASN A 375 -1.03 5.57 1.85
N SER A 376 -1.56 6.71 2.25
CA SER A 376 -2.53 7.48 1.48
C SER A 376 -2.18 8.96 1.52
N PHE A 377 -1.92 9.55 0.36
CA PHE A 377 -1.46 10.93 0.22
C PHE A 377 -2.33 11.72 -0.74
N THR A 378 -2.39 13.03 -0.52
CA THR A 378 -3.13 14.00 -1.34
C THR A 378 -2.16 14.90 -2.09
N THR A 379 -2.70 15.81 -2.92
CA THR A 379 -1.89 16.89 -3.51
C THR A 379 -1.34 17.84 -2.45
N ARG A 380 -1.97 17.98 -1.27
CA ARG A 380 -1.39 18.73 -0.14
C ARG A 380 -0.17 18.02 0.44
N THR A 381 -0.22 16.70 0.60
CA THR A 381 0.97 15.93 0.97
C THR A 381 2.08 16.13 -0.06
N ALA A 382 1.75 16.09 -1.36
CA ALA A 382 2.70 16.34 -2.43
C ALA A 382 3.29 17.76 -2.35
N SER A 383 2.47 18.80 -2.12
CA SER A 383 2.92 20.18 -1.91
C SER A 383 4.00 20.28 -0.84
N PHE A 384 3.80 19.58 0.27
CA PHE A 384 4.65 19.65 1.45
C PHE A 384 6.06 19.06 1.22
N ILE A 385 6.18 18.06 0.35
CA ILE A 385 7.42 17.27 0.16
C ILE A 385 8.25 17.65 -1.06
N VAL A 386 7.85 18.70 -1.79
CA VAL A 386 8.50 19.13 -3.05
C VAL A 386 9.12 20.54 -2.98
N GLN A 387 9.00 21.21 -1.85
CA GLN A 387 9.45 22.59 -1.64
C GLN A 387 10.94 22.70 -1.31
N GLU A 388 11.46 23.92 -1.33
CA GLU A 388 12.85 24.27 -1.03
C GLU A 388 13.27 23.96 0.41
N HIS A 389 12.31 23.83 1.32
CA HIS A 389 12.50 23.51 2.73
C HIS A 389 11.51 22.41 3.16
N PHE A 390 11.94 21.57 4.10
CA PHE A 390 11.13 20.53 4.71
C PHE A 390 11.27 20.56 6.24
N PRO A 391 10.25 21.02 6.98
CA PRO A 391 8.93 21.42 6.48
C PRO A 391 8.97 22.82 5.81
N PRO A 392 8.02 23.12 4.89
CA PRO A 392 7.91 24.44 4.28
C PRO A 392 7.80 25.58 5.30
N GLY A 393 8.33 26.76 4.96
CA GLY A 393 8.32 27.95 5.81
C GLY A 393 9.38 27.97 6.93
N ILE A 394 10.05 26.85 7.21
CA ILE A 394 11.10 26.78 8.22
C ILE A 394 12.48 26.92 7.57
N LYS A 395 13.11 28.07 7.82
CA LYS A 395 14.45 28.41 7.35
C LYS A 395 15.52 27.43 7.82
N PHE A 396 16.61 27.32 7.05
CA PHE A 396 17.76 26.46 7.36
C PHE A 396 17.38 24.98 7.50
N GLN A 397 16.41 24.53 6.71
CA GLN A 397 16.03 23.11 6.59
C GLN A 397 16.37 22.60 5.20
N ALA A 398 16.71 21.31 5.09
CA ALA A 398 16.92 20.70 3.78
C ALA A 398 15.62 20.73 2.96
N ALA A 399 15.74 20.68 1.64
CA ALA A 399 14.58 20.60 0.75
C ALA A 399 13.77 19.31 0.93
N GLY A 400 12.51 19.35 0.46
CA GLY A 400 11.59 18.23 0.45
C GLY A 400 12.19 16.94 -0.17
N PRO A 401 11.82 15.76 0.35
CA PRO A 401 12.41 14.50 -0.09
C PRO A 401 12.11 14.18 -1.57
N LEU A 402 11.02 14.70 -2.13
CA LEU A 402 10.64 14.50 -3.54
C LEU A 402 10.73 15.80 -4.37
N PHE A 403 11.61 16.71 -3.98
CA PHE A 403 11.94 17.92 -4.74
C PHE A 403 12.11 17.64 -6.25
N GLY A 404 11.28 18.25 -7.10
CA GLY A 404 11.32 18.08 -8.56
C GLY A 404 10.49 16.92 -9.13
N VAL A 405 9.80 16.13 -8.30
CA VAL A 405 8.98 14.99 -8.76
C VAL A 405 7.84 15.37 -9.72
N GLN A 406 7.44 16.65 -9.74
CA GLN A 406 6.42 17.20 -10.64
C GLN A 406 6.73 16.92 -12.11
N PHE A 407 8.01 16.96 -12.49
CA PHE A 407 8.47 16.70 -13.86
C PHE A 407 8.65 15.20 -14.14
N SER A 408 7.69 14.40 -13.68
CA SER A 408 7.54 12.98 -13.97
C SER A 408 6.10 12.69 -14.38
N GLN A 409 5.86 11.49 -14.90
CA GLN A 409 4.58 11.05 -15.46
C GLN A 409 4.09 11.92 -16.62
N LEU A 410 4.98 12.69 -17.26
CA LEU A 410 4.58 13.63 -18.29
C LEU A 410 4.02 12.89 -19.51
N PRO A 411 3.12 13.50 -20.28
CA PRO A 411 2.49 12.86 -21.44
C PRO A 411 3.49 12.51 -22.56
N CYS A 412 4.68 13.12 -22.55
CA CYS A 412 5.80 12.81 -23.44
C CYS A 412 6.70 11.67 -22.95
N SER A 413 6.45 11.09 -21.77
CA SER A 413 7.26 9.99 -21.23
C SER A 413 7.08 8.75 -22.10
N ASP A 414 8.19 8.08 -22.39
CA ASP A 414 8.22 6.78 -23.07
C ASP A 414 7.95 5.60 -22.12
N VAL A 415 7.75 5.87 -20.83
CA VAL A 415 7.63 4.85 -19.78
C VAL A 415 6.19 4.68 -19.31
N LYS A 416 5.65 5.67 -18.59
CA LYS A 416 4.32 5.58 -17.99
C LYS A 416 3.25 6.01 -18.98
N LEU A 417 2.34 5.08 -19.30
CA LEU A 417 1.17 5.31 -20.13
C LEU A 417 -0.10 4.86 -19.36
N PRO A 418 -1.19 5.66 -19.33
CA PRO A 418 -1.20 7.08 -19.65
C PRO A 418 -0.36 7.88 -18.64
N GLY A 419 0.19 9.01 -19.09
CA GLY A 419 0.80 10.03 -18.24
C GLY A 419 -0.24 11.02 -17.68
N LEU A 420 0.19 11.90 -16.78
CA LEU A 420 -0.60 13.01 -16.26
C LEU A 420 -0.32 14.27 -17.07
N PRO A 421 -1.34 15.02 -17.53
CA PRO A 421 -1.15 16.16 -18.44
C PRO A 421 -0.11 17.19 -17.98
N LEU A 422 -0.07 17.51 -16.69
CA LEU A 422 0.85 18.49 -16.10
C LEU A 422 1.93 17.83 -15.22
N GLY A 423 2.03 16.49 -15.24
CA GLY A 423 2.81 15.74 -14.26
C GLY A 423 2.14 15.68 -12.89
N LEU A 424 2.94 15.49 -11.83
CA LEU A 424 2.42 15.43 -10.46
C LEU A 424 2.16 16.83 -9.90
N SER A 425 1.05 16.96 -9.17
CA SER A 425 0.51 18.21 -8.67
C SER A 425 0.79 18.42 -7.19
N GLY A 426 1.34 19.57 -6.83
CA GLY A 426 1.34 20.06 -5.45
C GLY A 426 0.15 20.96 -5.13
N ASP A 427 -0.81 21.09 -6.05
CA ASP A 427 -1.90 22.04 -5.92
C ASP A 427 -3.08 21.42 -5.16
N PRO A 428 -3.54 21.99 -4.02
CA PRO A 428 -4.66 21.43 -3.26
C PRO A 428 -5.90 21.16 -4.12
N GLY A 429 -6.60 20.06 -3.82
CA GLY A 429 -7.79 19.63 -4.57
C GLY A 429 -7.74 18.22 -5.16
N GLY A 430 -6.67 17.45 -4.92
CA GLY A 430 -6.59 16.04 -5.26
C GLY A 430 -6.67 15.13 -4.03
N VAL A 431 -7.66 14.24 -3.99
CA VAL A 431 -7.90 13.31 -2.86
C VAL A 431 -8.02 11.86 -3.38
N PRO A 432 -7.42 10.87 -2.70
CA PRO A 432 -7.45 9.49 -3.19
C PRO A 432 -8.78 8.82 -2.92
N ILE A 433 -9.16 7.93 -3.83
CA ILE A 433 -10.39 7.12 -3.77
C ILE A 433 -10.01 5.70 -3.37
N TYR A 434 -10.67 5.18 -2.34
CA TYR A 434 -10.54 3.79 -1.89
C TYR A 434 -11.87 3.08 -2.00
N LYS A 435 -11.86 1.89 -2.61
CA LYS A 435 -13.04 1.01 -2.68
C LYS A 435 -12.78 -0.20 -1.81
N ASN A 436 -13.64 -0.46 -0.83
CA ASN A 436 -13.47 -1.56 0.14
C ASN A 436 -12.11 -1.52 0.87
N GLY A 437 -11.59 -0.32 1.14
CA GLY A 437 -10.30 -0.11 1.78
C GLY A 437 -9.09 -0.47 0.90
N ILE A 438 -9.28 -0.56 -0.42
CA ILE A 438 -8.23 -0.75 -1.42
C ILE A 438 -8.12 0.50 -2.28
N ALA A 439 -6.90 1.00 -2.51
CA ALA A 439 -6.66 2.16 -3.37
C ALA A 439 -7.20 1.89 -4.80
N ALA A 440 -8.19 2.68 -5.22
CA ALA A 440 -8.93 2.47 -6.47
C ALA A 440 -8.71 3.59 -7.50
N GLY A 441 -8.27 4.77 -7.05
CA GLY A 441 -8.05 5.92 -7.91
C GLY A 441 -7.94 7.22 -7.14
N GLY A 442 -8.42 8.30 -7.76
CA GLY A 442 -8.31 9.64 -7.21
C GLY A 442 -9.27 10.60 -7.90
N VAL A 443 -9.73 11.59 -7.15
CA VAL A 443 -10.55 12.70 -7.63
C VAL A 443 -9.75 13.99 -7.55
N GLY A 444 -9.92 14.86 -8.54
CA GLY A 444 -9.23 16.15 -8.65
C GLY A 444 -10.20 17.25 -9.03
N ILE A 445 -10.09 18.40 -8.35
CA ILE A 445 -10.97 19.55 -8.51
C ILE A 445 -10.16 20.78 -8.95
N GLU A 446 -10.65 21.47 -9.97
CA GLU A 446 -10.11 22.74 -10.45
C GLU A 446 -11.24 23.77 -10.59
N GLY A 447 -11.11 24.94 -9.95
CA GLY A 447 -12.21 25.92 -9.90
C GLY A 447 -11.79 27.38 -9.80
N ASP A 448 -10.63 27.67 -9.22
CA ASP A 448 -10.10 29.01 -9.02
C ASP A 448 -9.33 29.57 -10.23
N GLY A 449 -8.93 28.72 -11.17
CA GLY A 449 -8.18 29.11 -12.36
C GLY A 449 -6.71 29.39 -12.08
N PHE A 450 -6.16 28.89 -10.96
CA PHE A 450 -4.76 29.05 -10.61
C PHE A 450 -4.13 27.75 -10.09
N TYR A 451 -3.34 27.11 -10.94
CA TYR A 451 -2.63 25.88 -10.62
C TYR A 451 -1.29 26.18 -9.91
N SER A 452 -1.21 25.83 -8.62
CA SER A 452 -0.18 26.32 -7.70
C SER A 452 0.36 25.23 -6.75
N ILE A 453 1.01 25.64 -5.67
CA ILE A 453 1.26 24.84 -4.48
C ILE A 453 0.82 25.60 -3.22
N ASP A 454 0.64 24.86 -2.13
CA ASP A 454 0.48 25.39 -0.77
C ASP A 454 1.87 25.70 -0.15
N LEU A 455 2.16 27.00 0.03
CA LEU A 455 3.44 27.50 0.54
C LEU A 455 3.56 27.45 2.07
N ASP A 456 2.43 27.42 2.79
CA ASP A 456 2.41 27.48 4.25
C ASP A 456 1.45 26.45 4.82
N ALA A 457 1.96 25.23 4.96
CA ALA A 457 1.18 24.13 5.53
C ALA A 457 0.82 24.31 7.02
N SER A 458 1.27 25.39 7.69
CA SER A 458 0.97 25.66 9.10
C SER A 458 -0.32 26.45 9.33
N ASP A 459 -0.84 27.11 8.29
CA ASP A 459 -1.99 28.03 8.42
C ASP A 459 -3.36 27.33 8.48
N LEU A 460 -3.39 26.01 8.24
CA LEU A 460 -4.60 25.18 8.19
C LEU A 460 -5.69 25.73 7.26
N ASP A 461 -5.28 26.30 6.12
CA ASP A 461 -6.19 26.85 5.12
C ASP A 461 -7.24 25.84 4.64
N GLN A 462 -8.36 26.35 4.13
CA GLN A 462 -9.45 25.54 3.58
C GLN A 462 -9.69 25.91 2.12
N ALA A 463 -8.81 25.43 1.24
CA ALA A 463 -8.99 25.54 -0.21
C ALA A 463 -10.36 24.97 -0.65
N PRO A 464 -11.20 25.74 -1.38
CA PRO A 464 -12.51 25.26 -1.84
C PRO A 464 -12.44 23.96 -2.66
N GLU A 465 -11.43 23.83 -3.51
CA GLU A 465 -11.12 22.63 -4.30
C GLU A 465 -10.89 21.41 -3.40
N GLU A 466 -10.15 21.57 -2.30
CA GLU A 466 -9.91 20.51 -1.33
C GLU A 466 -11.20 20.10 -0.60
N ILE A 467 -12.01 21.07 -0.17
CA ILE A 467 -13.30 20.78 0.49
C ILE A 467 -14.22 19.97 -0.44
N ILE A 468 -14.27 20.36 -1.72
CA ILE A 468 -15.08 19.65 -2.72
C ILE A 468 -14.52 18.25 -2.99
N ALA A 469 -13.19 18.10 -3.10
CA ALA A 469 -12.54 16.82 -3.34
C ALA A 469 -12.78 15.84 -2.17
N VAL A 470 -12.70 16.33 -0.92
CA VAL A 470 -13.01 15.51 0.26
C VAL A 470 -14.47 15.05 0.21
N ALA A 471 -15.42 15.95 -0.04
CA ALA A 471 -16.83 15.59 -0.15
C ALA A 471 -17.13 14.57 -1.26
N ALA A 472 -16.38 14.63 -2.37
CA ALA A 472 -16.49 13.72 -3.50
C ALA A 472 -16.09 12.26 -3.18
N THR A 473 -15.33 12.05 -2.10
CA THR A 473 -14.87 10.72 -1.69
C THR A 473 -15.75 10.07 -0.62
N ARG A 474 -16.97 10.58 -0.40
CA ARG A 474 -17.86 10.04 0.63
C ARG A 474 -18.30 8.61 0.27
N GLY A 475 -18.00 7.66 1.16
CA GLY A 475 -18.16 6.21 0.92
C GLY A 475 -16.99 5.57 0.19
N PHE A 476 -15.96 6.35 -0.16
CA PHE A 476 -14.74 5.91 -0.81
C PHE A 476 -13.48 6.46 -0.12
N GLU A 477 -13.57 6.72 1.18
CA GLU A 477 -12.52 7.40 1.93
C GLU A 477 -11.30 6.52 2.13
N ALA A 478 -10.12 7.16 2.14
CA ALA A 478 -8.89 6.52 2.58
C ALA A 478 -9.01 5.97 4.02
N PRO A 479 -8.54 4.74 4.29
CA PRO A 479 -8.47 4.20 5.64
C PRO A 479 -7.69 5.14 6.56
N ALA A 480 -8.27 5.46 7.72
CA ALA A 480 -7.75 6.51 8.60
C ALA A 480 -6.33 6.23 9.09
N ASP A 481 -5.95 4.96 9.25
CA ASP A 481 -4.67 4.53 9.79
C ASP A 481 -3.50 4.68 8.82
N ILE A 482 -3.74 4.86 7.51
CA ILE A 482 -2.69 5.01 6.48
C ILE A 482 -2.63 6.41 5.87
N ARG A 483 -3.46 7.35 6.33
CA ARG A 483 -3.45 8.74 5.83
C ARG A 483 -2.14 9.45 6.15
N GLY A 484 -1.80 10.45 5.33
CA GLY A 484 -0.57 11.24 5.48
C GLY A 484 -0.37 11.79 6.89
N ASP A 485 -1.45 12.25 7.53
CA ASP A 485 -1.45 12.75 8.91
C ASP A 485 -1.16 11.68 9.97
N GLN A 486 -1.09 10.40 9.61
CA GLN A 486 -0.63 9.30 10.47
C GLN A 486 0.80 8.85 10.17
N ILE A 487 1.45 9.44 9.15
CA ILE A 487 2.78 9.07 8.68
C ILE A 487 3.79 10.15 9.09
N LEU A 488 4.96 9.69 9.54
CA LEU A 488 6.11 10.53 9.87
C LEU A 488 7.21 10.29 8.85
N ALA A 489 7.71 11.36 8.23
CA ALA A 489 8.92 11.36 7.42
C ALA A 489 10.00 12.15 8.18
N ASP A 490 11.12 11.50 8.52
CA ASP A 490 12.18 12.09 9.36
C ASP A 490 11.67 12.72 10.68
N GLY A 491 10.62 12.13 11.25
CA GLY A 491 9.98 12.61 12.49
C GLY A 491 8.95 13.73 12.27
N ILE A 492 8.77 14.20 11.04
CA ILE A 492 7.82 15.25 10.65
C ILE A 492 6.52 14.60 10.17
N ARG A 493 5.39 15.02 10.73
CA ARG A 493 4.07 14.57 10.29
C ARG A 493 3.73 15.16 8.94
N LEU A 494 3.32 14.30 8.01
CA LEU A 494 2.88 14.75 6.69
C LEU A 494 1.44 15.28 6.76
N PRO A 495 1.07 16.32 6.01
CA PRO A 495 -0.33 16.75 5.94
C PRO A 495 -1.14 15.77 5.07
N PHE A 496 -2.47 15.75 5.26
CA PHE A 496 -3.40 14.99 4.43
C PHE A 496 -4.46 15.91 3.81
N VAL A 497 -5.45 16.37 4.58
CA VAL A 497 -6.41 17.42 4.18
C VAL A 497 -6.73 18.28 5.39
N ASN A 498 -7.04 19.56 5.18
CA ASN A 498 -7.53 20.46 6.23
C ASN A 498 -9.06 20.55 6.27
N ALA A 499 -9.73 20.00 5.25
CA ALA A 499 -11.18 19.94 5.16
C ALA A 499 -11.77 18.75 5.94
N ALA A 500 -12.82 19.01 6.71
CA ALA A 500 -13.63 17.96 7.35
C ALA A 500 -14.51 17.24 6.32
N GLN A 501 -14.70 15.92 6.49
CA GLN A 501 -15.61 15.13 5.67
C GLN A 501 -17.07 15.47 6.01
N THR A 502 -17.59 16.53 5.38
CA THR A 502 -18.90 17.10 5.70
C THR A 502 -20.03 16.61 4.80
N GLY A 503 -19.75 15.77 3.80
CA GLY A 503 -20.74 15.08 2.96
C GLY A 503 -21.84 15.97 2.35
N GLY A 504 -21.72 16.34 1.06
CA GLY A 504 -22.77 17.09 0.35
C GLY A 504 -23.95 16.24 -0.14
N ILE A 505 -25.03 16.88 -0.57
CA ILE A 505 -26.09 16.23 -1.36
C ILE A 505 -25.45 15.65 -2.63
N ALA A 506 -25.79 14.42 -3.02
CA ALA A 506 -25.42 13.84 -4.32
C ALA A 506 -26.66 13.83 -5.22
N PRO A 507 -26.88 14.85 -6.08
CA PRO A 507 -28.00 14.86 -7.00
C PRO A 507 -27.91 13.71 -8.00
N ALA A 508 -29.02 13.39 -8.68
CA ALA A 508 -28.97 12.43 -9.78
C ALA A 508 -27.99 12.91 -10.85
N PHE A 509 -27.07 12.05 -11.31
CA PHE A 509 -26.01 12.42 -12.25
C PHE A 509 -26.54 13.12 -13.51
N ALA A 510 -27.67 12.65 -14.06
CA ALA A 510 -28.32 13.24 -15.23
C ALA A 510 -28.86 14.67 -15.01
N SER A 511 -28.95 15.13 -13.76
CA SER A 511 -29.46 16.46 -13.37
C SER A 511 -28.38 17.49 -13.05
N LEU A 512 -27.10 17.09 -13.11
CA LEU A 512 -25.99 17.96 -12.72
C LEU A 512 -25.86 19.17 -13.68
N PRO A 513 -25.63 20.39 -13.17
CA PRO A 513 -25.51 21.59 -14.01
C PRO A 513 -24.14 21.66 -14.67
N GLY A 514 -24.01 21.07 -15.85
CA GLY A 514 -22.78 21.05 -16.61
C GLY A 514 -22.79 19.99 -17.71
N THR A 515 -21.61 19.67 -18.22
CA THR A 515 -21.44 18.68 -19.29
C THR A 515 -20.25 17.77 -18.98
N VAL A 516 -20.38 16.50 -19.36
CA VAL A 516 -19.24 15.58 -19.44
C VAL A 516 -18.32 16.03 -20.58
N ASP A 517 -17.02 16.05 -20.33
CA ASP A 517 -16.03 16.34 -21.37
C ASP A 517 -16.03 15.20 -22.40
N PRO A 518 -16.25 15.48 -23.70
CA PRO A 518 -16.33 14.44 -24.73
C PRO A 518 -15.01 13.66 -24.92
N LEU A 519 -13.86 14.23 -24.52
CA LEU A 519 -12.58 13.52 -24.57
C LEU A 519 -12.44 12.49 -23.43
N PHE A 520 -13.20 12.67 -22.35
CA PHE A 520 -13.10 11.87 -21.13
C PHE A 520 -14.49 11.46 -20.64
N PRO A 521 -15.18 10.58 -21.38
CA PRO A 521 -16.52 10.12 -21.02
C PRO A 521 -16.49 9.33 -19.70
N VAL A 522 -17.64 9.31 -19.01
CA VAL A 522 -17.81 8.53 -17.78
C VAL A 522 -17.82 7.04 -18.10
N ARG A 523 -16.92 6.27 -17.47
CA ARG A 523 -16.71 4.84 -17.71
C ARG A 523 -16.19 4.12 -16.46
N ALA A 524 -16.31 2.78 -16.47
CA ALA A 524 -15.67 1.95 -15.45
C ALA A 524 -14.15 1.88 -15.65
N ALA A 525 -13.43 1.56 -14.57
CA ALA A 525 -12.00 1.28 -14.59
C ALA A 525 -11.68 0.07 -15.47
N ALA A 526 -10.58 0.14 -16.21
CA ALA A 526 -10.07 -0.97 -17.00
C ALA A 526 -9.32 -1.98 -16.10
N ALA A 527 -9.03 -3.15 -16.66
CA ALA A 527 -8.09 -4.07 -16.02
C ALA A 527 -6.70 -3.43 -15.96
N SER A 528 -5.98 -3.72 -14.86
CA SER A 528 -4.60 -3.28 -14.66
C SER A 528 -3.72 -3.70 -15.84
N LEU A 529 -2.83 -2.80 -16.28
CA LEU A 529 -1.80 -3.14 -17.26
C LEU A 529 -0.66 -3.95 -16.65
N PHE A 530 -0.58 -3.98 -15.32
CA PHE A 530 0.40 -4.76 -14.60
C PHE A 530 -0.02 -6.23 -14.49
N SER A 531 0.93 -7.12 -14.73
CA SER A 531 0.77 -8.56 -14.51
C SER A 531 1.56 -8.99 -13.28
N PRO A 532 1.01 -9.83 -12.39
CA PRO A 532 1.75 -10.35 -11.23
C PRO A 532 3.01 -11.12 -11.64
N LEU A 533 4.10 -10.94 -10.90
CA LEU A 533 5.34 -11.67 -11.05
C LEU A 533 6.02 -11.84 -9.69
N THR A 534 6.51 -13.05 -9.39
CA THR A 534 7.45 -13.25 -8.27
C THR A 534 8.87 -13.29 -8.80
N LEU A 535 9.68 -12.29 -8.44
CA LEU A 535 11.09 -12.23 -8.85
C LEU A 535 12.00 -12.52 -7.65
N GLY A 536 12.82 -13.57 -7.74
CA GLY A 536 13.77 -13.92 -6.67
C GLY A 536 13.13 -14.17 -5.30
N GLY A 537 11.87 -14.59 -5.26
CA GLY A 537 11.08 -14.81 -4.04
C GLY A 537 10.35 -13.57 -3.50
N VAL A 538 10.39 -12.45 -4.24
CA VAL A 538 9.70 -11.19 -3.91
C VAL A 538 8.42 -11.08 -4.74
N PRO A 539 7.24 -10.96 -4.12
CA PRO A 539 5.99 -10.71 -4.83
C PRO A 539 6.00 -9.31 -5.44
N GLY A 540 5.48 -9.21 -6.65
CA GLY A 540 5.46 -7.97 -7.40
C GLY A 540 4.67 -8.07 -8.68
N ARG A 541 4.92 -7.12 -9.57
CA ARG A 541 4.24 -6.97 -10.83
C ARG A 541 5.16 -6.39 -11.89
N ILE A 542 4.84 -6.68 -13.14
CA ILE A 542 5.56 -6.21 -14.32
C ILE A 542 4.60 -5.56 -15.31
N ASP A 543 5.14 -4.66 -16.11
CA ASP A 543 4.52 -4.27 -17.36
C ASP A 543 5.12 -5.13 -18.48
N PRO A 544 4.29 -5.83 -19.30
CA PRO A 544 4.77 -6.70 -20.37
C PRO A 544 5.69 -6.00 -21.39
N ARG A 545 5.69 -4.66 -21.49
CA ARG A 545 6.61 -3.91 -22.36
C ARG A 545 8.07 -4.04 -21.94
N TYR A 546 8.32 -4.24 -20.64
CA TYR A 546 9.66 -4.31 -20.04
C TYR A 546 10.01 -5.70 -19.50
N PHE A 547 9.23 -6.72 -19.86
CA PHE A 547 9.48 -8.12 -19.50
C PHE A 547 9.23 -9.05 -20.71
N PRO A 548 10.08 -10.06 -20.97
CA PRO A 548 11.29 -10.44 -20.23
C PRO A 548 12.38 -9.37 -20.32
N PHE A 549 13.28 -9.37 -19.33
CA PHE A 549 14.41 -8.44 -19.29
C PHE A 549 15.36 -8.67 -20.48
N LYS A 550 15.96 -7.58 -20.98
CA LYS A 550 16.70 -7.54 -22.25
C LYS A 550 18.18 -7.20 -22.02
N PRO A 551 19.11 -7.60 -22.92
CA PRO A 551 20.48 -7.12 -22.90
C PRO A 551 20.58 -5.66 -23.38
N GLY A 552 21.70 -4.99 -23.08
CA GLY A 552 22.02 -3.64 -23.54
C GLY A 552 22.01 -3.50 -25.05
N THR A 553 21.67 -2.31 -25.55
CA THR A 553 21.52 -2.05 -26.99
C THR A 553 22.83 -1.67 -27.67
N GLU A 554 23.88 -1.38 -26.91
CA GLU A 554 25.18 -0.98 -27.44
C GLU A 554 25.85 -2.10 -28.22
N ALA A 555 26.53 -1.76 -29.31
CA ALA A 555 27.41 -2.66 -30.05
C ALA A 555 28.76 -2.85 -29.32
N SER A 556 28.71 -3.18 -28.03
CA SER A 556 29.88 -3.37 -27.16
C SER A 556 29.86 -4.75 -26.53
N ALA A 557 31.02 -5.42 -26.50
CA ALA A 557 31.20 -6.66 -25.75
C ALA A 557 31.02 -6.45 -24.23
N SER A 558 31.14 -5.20 -23.75
CA SER A 558 30.96 -4.82 -22.36
C SER A 558 29.54 -4.36 -22.03
N ARG A 559 28.54 -4.56 -22.90
CA ARG A 559 27.13 -4.26 -22.57
C ARG A 559 26.60 -5.18 -21.46
N LEU A 560 25.51 -4.78 -20.80
CA LEU A 560 24.79 -5.66 -19.87
C LEU A 560 24.12 -6.81 -20.62
N THR A 561 24.21 -8.02 -20.09
CA THR A 561 23.44 -9.18 -20.59
C THR A 561 22.06 -9.24 -19.93
N ALA A 562 21.10 -9.93 -20.55
CA ALA A 562 19.77 -10.13 -19.94
C ALA A 562 19.85 -10.85 -18.57
N ALA A 563 20.79 -11.77 -18.40
CA ALA A 563 21.02 -12.46 -17.14
C ALA A 563 21.53 -11.51 -16.05
N GLU A 564 22.39 -10.56 -16.40
CA GLU A 564 22.89 -9.54 -15.47
C GLU A 564 21.80 -8.53 -15.12
N VAL A 565 20.96 -8.11 -16.08
CA VAL A 565 19.79 -7.27 -15.79
C VAL A 565 18.84 -7.98 -14.82
N ASN A 566 18.58 -9.27 -15.05
CA ASN A 566 17.81 -10.09 -14.12
C ASN A 566 18.46 -10.16 -12.73
N LEU A 567 19.78 -10.34 -12.65
CA LEU A 567 20.53 -10.37 -11.38
C LEU A 567 20.39 -9.04 -10.62
N ILE A 568 20.66 -7.91 -11.28
CA ILE A 568 20.60 -6.56 -10.72
C ILE A 568 19.22 -6.28 -10.13
N ILE A 569 18.16 -6.51 -10.93
CA ILE A 569 16.78 -6.26 -10.49
C ILE A 569 16.39 -7.22 -9.35
N THR A 570 16.80 -8.49 -9.43
CA THR A 570 16.53 -9.48 -8.38
C THR A 570 17.19 -9.10 -7.05
N GLN A 571 18.45 -8.68 -7.07
CA GLN A 571 19.18 -8.24 -5.86
C GLN A 571 18.52 -7.02 -5.22
N ALA A 572 18.14 -6.02 -6.03
CA ALA A 572 17.41 -4.85 -5.57
C ALA A 572 16.05 -5.23 -4.96
N ALA A 573 15.25 -6.07 -5.64
CA ALA A 573 13.95 -6.52 -5.12
C ALA A 573 14.10 -7.23 -3.76
N GLN A 574 15.10 -8.11 -3.63
CA GLN A 574 15.40 -8.79 -2.37
C GLN A 574 15.81 -7.83 -1.26
N GLN A 575 16.58 -6.79 -1.60
CA GLN A 575 16.94 -5.75 -0.63
C GLN A 575 15.72 -4.93 -0.20
N ALA A 576 14.80 -4.60 -1.12
CA ALA A 576 13.56 -3.90 -0.79
C ALA A 576 12.78 -4.64 0.31
N TYR A 577 12.67 -5.96 0.21
CA TYR A 577 11.94 -6.78 1.18
C TYR A 577 12.66 -7.01 2.52
N ARG A 578 13.95 -6.67 2.60
CA ARG A 578 14.72 -6.61 3.85
C ARG A 578 14.67 -5.23 4.48
N THR A 579 14.39 -4.21 3.68
CA THR A 579 14.41 -2.81 4.08
C THR A 579 13.04 -2.41 4.61
N ARG A 580 12.97 -1.80 5.78
CA ARG A 580 11.75 -1.19 6.33
C ARG A 580 11.37 0.04 5.50
N ALA A 581 10.12 0.10 5.07
CA ALA A 581 9.52 1.28 4.45
C ALA A 581 9.59 2.52 5.38
N ALA A 582 9.86 3.71 4.84
CA ALA A 582 9.83 4.92 5.65
C ALA A 582 8.39 5.41 5.89
N ILE A 583 7.55 5.36 4.86
CA ILE A 583 6.25 6.04 4.83
C ILE A 583 5.04 5.12 4.95
N ARG A 584 5.22 3.86 5.40
CA ARG A 584 4.13 2.88 5.43
C ARG A 584 3.64 2.52 6.81
N ARG A 585 2.36 2.15 6.86
CA ARG A 585 1.73 1.46 7.96
C ARG A 585 1.17 0.09 7.52
N PRO A 586 1.19 -0.92 8.42
CA PRO A 586 1.78 -0.88 9.76
C PRO A 586 3.30 -0.70 9.73
N LEU A 587 3.86 -0.11 10.79
CA LEU A 587 5.31 0.07 10.92
C LEU A 587 6.02 -1.30 10.86
N GLY A 588 7.19 -1.33 10.21
CA GLY A 588 7.93 -2.59 9.99
C GLY A 588 7.54 -3.30 8.68
N SER A 589 6.59 -2.76 7.92
CA SER A 589 6.32 -3.20 6.55
C SER A 589 7.58 -3.09 5.68
N PRO A 590 7.83 -4.05 4.79
CA PRO A 590 8.92 -3.94 3.83
C PRO A 590 8.74 -2.74 2.89
N ALA A 591 9.85 -2.25 2.34
CA ALA A 591 9.85 -1.21 1.33
C ALA A 591 9.26 -1.75 0.04
N GLU A 592 8.35 -0.98 -0.53
CA GLU A 592 7.68 -1.23 -1.78
C GLU A 592 8.14 -0.18 -2.80
N VAL A 593 8.77 -0.64 -3.88
CA VAL A 593 9.51 0.20 -4.83
C VAL A 593 9.36 -0.29 -6.26
N ASN A 594 9.56 0.62 -7.20
CA ASN A 594 9.79 0.32 -8.61
C ASN A 594 11.29 0.33 -8.86
N ILE A 595 11.77 -0.62 -9.64
CA ILE A 595 13.20 -0.86 -9.91
C ILE A 595 13.38 -0.92 -11.42
N ALA A 596 14.25 -0.07 -11.95
CA ALA A 596 14.54 0.01 -13.37
C ALA A 596 16.05 -0.11 -13.63
N VAL A 597 16.40 -0.78 -14.72
CA VAL A 597 17.77 -0.82 -15.26
C VAL A 597 17.75 -0.27 -16.68
N VAL A 598 18.69 0.63 -16.97
CA VAL A 598 18.89 1.21 -18.31
C VAL A 598 20.31 0.97 -18.79
N ASP A 599 20.50 0.98 -20.11
CA ASP A 599 21.82 0.99 -20.72
C ASP A 599 22.39 2.42 -20.85
N THR A 600 23.58 2.57 -21.42
CA THR A 600 24.25 3.89 -21.55
C THR A 600 23.56 4.84 -22.53
N ASN A 601 22.70 4.31 -23.41
CA ASN A 601 21.83 5.08 -24.29
C ASN A 601 20.50 5.48 -23.61
N GLY A 602 20.30 5.09 -22.36
CA GLY A 602 19.05 5.34 -21.63
C GLY A 602 17.90 4.41 -22.04
N VAL A 603 18.17 3.33 -22.78
CA VAL A 603 17.14 2.35 -23.14
C VAL A 603 16.80 1.50 -21.92
N VAL A 604 15.51 1.32 -21.63
CA VAL A 604 15.03 0.48 -20.52
C VAL A 604 15.26 -1.00 -20.84
N LEU A 605 16.10 -1.65 -20.04
CA LEU A 605 16.43 -3.07 -20.18
C LEU A 605 15.51 -3.97 -19.36
N GLY A 606 14.99 -3.46 -18.25
CA GLY A 606 14.04 -4.16 -17.40
C GLY A 606 13.45 -3.24 -16.34
N LEU A 607 12.20 -3.55 -15.96
CA LEU A 607 11.48 -2.83 -14.92
C LEU A 607 10.63 -3.81 -14.12
N PHE A 608 10.75 -3.74 -12.79
CA PHE A 608 9.97 -4.54 -11.84
C PHE A 608 9.41 -3.65 -10.74
N SER A 609 8.14 -3.84 -10.39
CA SER A 609 7.49 -3.18 -9.26
C SER A 609 7.22 -4.22 -8.19
N THR A 610 7.58 -3.95 -6.94
CA THR A 610 7.10 -4.78 -5.83
C THR A 610 5.56 -4.63 -5.68
N GLN A 611 4.94 -5.56 -4.96
CA GLN A 611 3.49 -5.81 -5.00
C GLN A 611 2.61 -4.57 -4.78
N ASP A 612 3.01 -3.65 -3.91
CA ASP A 612 2.23 -2.46 -3.57
C ASP A 612 3.03 -1.17 -3.82
N ALA A 613 4.03 -1.22 -4.70
CA ALA A 613 4.83 -0.05 -5.05
C ALA A 613 3.92 1.09 -5.53
N PRO A 614 4.16 2.34 -5.10
CA PRO A 614 3.37 3.47 -5.59
C PRO A 614 3.61 3.68 -7.10
N ILE A 615 2.57 4.06 -7.84
CA ILE A 615 2.61 4.11 -9.32
C ILE A 615 3.54 5.21 -9.82
N PHE A 616 3.68 6.33 -9.08
CA PHE A 616 4.60 7.40 -9.47
C PHE A 616 6.04 6.88 -9.66
N GLY A 617 6.45 5.88 -8.87
CA GLY A 617 7.79 5.34 -8.94
C GLY A 617 8.10 4.62 -10.26
N PHE A 618 7.08 4.24 -11.04
CA PHE A 618 7.26 3.52 -12.29
C PHE A 618 8.06 4.33 -13.32
N ASP A 619 7.63 5.57 -13.62
CA ASP A 619 8.38 6.49 -14.48
C ASP A 619 9.63 7.05 -13.78
N VAL A 620 9.51 7.39 -12.48
CA VAL A 620 10.60 8.00 -11.71
C VAL A 620 11.81 7.07 -11.59
N SER A 621 11.61 5.77 -11.38
CA SER A 621 12.74 4.81 -11.30
C SER A 621 13.56 4.80 -12.59
N VAL A 622 12.91 4.91 -13.76
CA VAL A 622 13.60 5.04 -15.05
C VAL A 622 14.28 6.40 -15.19
N GLN A 623 13.61 7.50 -14.83
CA GLN A 623 14.25 8.83 -14.83
C GLN A 623 15.52 8.82 -13.99
N LYS A 624 15.47 8.26 -12.77
CA LYS A 624 16.63 8.18 -11.87
C LYS A 624 17.76 7.34 -12.46
N ALA A 625 17.44 6.19 -13.05
CA ALA A 625 18.44 5.33 -13.72
C ALA A 625 19.12 6.08 -14.88
N ARG A 626 18.33 6.79 -15.68
CA ARG A 626 18.82 7.62 -16.80
C ARG A 626 19.66 8.79 -16.33
N THR A 627 19.28 9.47 -15.25
CA THR A 627 20.04 10.59 -14.69
C THR A 627 21.43 10.17 -14.24
N ALA A 628 21.54 9.15 -13.37
CA ALA A 628 22.85 8.64 -12.92
C ALA A 628 23.72 8.19 -14.11
N THR A 629 23.13 7.51 -15.08
CA THR A 629 23.83 7.05 -16.29
C THR A 629 24.29 8.23 -17.15
N PHE A 630 23.41 9.21 -17.40
CA PHE A 630 23.70 10.34 -18.26
C PHE A 630 24.79 11.23 -17.70
N PHE A 631 24.71 11.65 -16.44
CA PHE A 631 25.73 12.53 -15.86
C PHE A 631 27.10 11.85 -15.71
N SER A 632 27.11 10.52 -15.61
CA SER A 632 28.34 9.72 -15.60
C SER A 632 28.89 9.43 -17.02
N ASN A 633 28.15 9.79 -18.07
CA ASN A 633 28.51 9.50 -19.45
C ASN A 633 29.61 10.48 -19.95
N PRO A 634 30.63 9.99 -20.68
CA PRO A 634 31.67 10.83 -21.27
C PRO A 634 31.18 11.97 -22.19
N ASN A 635 29.98 11.83 -22.76
CA ASN A 635 29.40 12.79 -23.69
C ASN A 635 28.38 13.74 -23.05
N ALA A 636 28.13 13.66 -21.74
CA ALA A 636 27.06 14.40 -21.07
C ALA A 636 27.14 15.92 -21.33
N GLY A 637 28.32 16.50 -21.13
CA GLY A 637 28.56 17.93 -21.37
C GLY A 637 28.41 18.33 -22.83
N ALA A 638 28.86 17.48 -23.76
CA ALA A 638 28.71 17.73 -25.19
C ALA A 638 27.24 17.69 -25.63
N LEU A 639 26.48 16.71 -25.13
CA LEU A 639 25.05 16.56 -25.41
C LEU A 639 24.23 17.74 -24.85
N LEU A 640 24.53 18.20 -23.63
CA LEU A 640 23.90 19.40 -23.07
C LEU A 640 24.20 20.65 -23.91
N ARG A 641 25.44 20.82 -24.37
CA ARG A 641 25.85 21.97 -25.19
C ARG A 641 25.24 21.94 -26.59
N GLY A 642 25.02 20.76 -27.17
CA GLY A 642 24.48 20.61 -28.52
C GLY A 642 22.95 20.63 -28.61
N ALA A 643 22.25 20.33 -27.53
CA ALA A 643 20.79 20.25 -27.52
C ALA A 643 20.11 21.62 -27.50
N GLU A 644 18.92 21.71 -28.13
CA GLU A 644 18.07 22.90 -28.22
C GLU A 644 18.85 24.20 -28.54
N ALA A 645 19.70 24.16 -29.56
CA ALA A 645 20.51 25.29 -30.01
C ALA A 645 21.36 25.93 -28.88
N GLY A 646 21.86 25.11 -27.95
CA GLY A 646 22.73 25.56 -26.87
C GLY A 646 22.00 26.06 -25.62
N LYS A 647 20.69 25.85 -25.51
CA LYS A 647 19.87 26.28 -24.35
C LYS A 647 20.45 25.83 -23.00
N PHE A 648 21.09 24.66 -22.94
CA PHE A 648 21.61 24.08 -21.69
C PHE A 648 23.11 24.34 -21.44
N VAL A 649 23.80 25.08 -22.31
CA VAL A 649 25.22 25.44 -22.16
C VAL A 649 25.52 26.06 -20.80
N LYS A 650 24.63 26.95 -20.32
CA LYS A 650 24.75 27.64 -19.02
C LYS A 650 24.88 26.69 -17.83
N PHE A 651 24.22 25.53 -17.86
CA PHE A 651 24.28 24.55 -16.77
C PHE A 651 25.58 23.74 -16.83
N ALA A 652 26.06 23.41 -18.05
CA ALA A 652 27.35 22.76 -18.24
C ALA A 652 28.53 23.67 -17.87
N ASP A 653 28.43 24.97 -18.18
CA ASP A 653 29.43 25.97 -17.80
C ASP A 653 29.44 26.22 -16.28
N ALA A 654 28.28 26.30 -15.65
CA ALA A 654 28.18 26.43 -14.20
C ALA A 654 28.82 25.23 -13.47
N ALA A 655 28.55 24.00 -13.93
CA ALA A 655 29.19 22.81 -13.38
C ALA A 655 30.72 22.82 -13.57
N LEU A 656 31.19 23.23 -14.76
CA LEU A 656 32.62 23.35 -15.04
C LEU A 656 33.29 24.41 -14.15
N ALA A 657 32.63 25.55 -13.92
CA ALA A 657 33.11 26.60 -13.02
C ALA A 657 33.23 26.11 -11.57
N ASP A 658 32.36 25.17 -11.17
CA ASP A 658 32.43 24.46 -9.88
C ASP A 658 33.42 23.28 -9.87
N GLY A 659 34.22 23.11 -10.93
CA GLY A 659 35.23 22.06 -11.05
C GLY A 659 34.69 20.68 -11.44
N LEU A 660 33.41 20.57 -11.78
CA LEU A 660 32.77 19.33 -12.18
C LEU A 660 32.75 19.21 -13.71
N ARG A 661 33.55 18.28 -14.23
CA ARG A 661 33.59 17.96 -15.65
C ARG A 661 32.52 16.92 -15.98
N LEU A 662 31.65 17.24 -16.94
CA LEU A 662 30.62 16.34 -17.46
C LEU A 662 31.14 15.50 -18.63
N ASP A 663 32.29 14.86 -18.42
CA ASP A 663 33.05 14.11 -19.42
C ASP A 663 33.41 12.69 -18.96
N GLY A 664 32.66 12.15 -17.99
CA GLY A 664 32.83 10.79 -17.47
C GLY A 664 33.94 10.66 -16.41
N ALA A 665 34.63 11.76 -16.06
CA ALA A 665 35.60 11.79 -14.97
C ALA A 665 34.96 11.61 -13.57
N VAL A 666 33.65 11.81 -13.46
CA VAL A 666 32.88 11.68 -12.22
C VAL A 666 31.71 10.71 -12.45
N ALA A 667 31.58 9.71 -11.59
CA ALA A 667 30.41 8.86 -11.48
C ALA A 667 29.39 9.52 -10.54
N PHE A 668 28.23 9.90 -11.10
CA PHE A 668 27.15 10.59 -10.40
C PHE A 668 26.03 9.63 -10.01
N SER A 669 25.57 9.73 -8.76
CA SER A 669 24.26 9.25 -8.34
C SER A 669 23.24 10.40 -8.40
N ASP A 670 21.94 10.08 -8.36
CA ASP A 670 20.92 11.13 -8.24
C ASP A 670 20.99 11.88 -6.91
N ARG A 671 21.57 11.29 -5.86
CA ARG A 671 21.81 12.05 -4.62
C ARG A 671 22.80 13.18 -4.87
N ALA A 672 23.86 12.93 -5.62
CA ALA A 672 24.82 13.97 -6.03
C ALA A 672 24.15 15.00 -6.94
N GLY A 673 23.43 14.53 -7.97
CA GLY A 673 22.73 15.40 -8.94
C GLY A 673 21.67 16.28 -8.28
N GLY A 674 20.90 15.71 -7.35
CA GLY A 674 19.91 16.43 -6.55
C GLY A 674 20.52 17.47 -5.63
N PHE A 675 21.64 17.14 -5.00
CA PHE A 675 22.40 18.10 -4.19
C PHE A 675 22.91 19.29 -5.01
N LEU A 676 23.32 19.06 -6.27
CA LEU A 676 23.71 20.10 -7.24
C LEU A 676 22.53 20.86 -7.86
N SER A 677 21.30 20.41 -7.63
CA SER A 677 20.06 21.00 -8.16
C SER A 677 19.28 21.78 -7.10
N ARG A 678 19.92 22.14 -5.98
CA ARG A 678 19.27 22.91 -4.90
C ARG A 678 19.32 24.41 -5.14
N PRO A 679 18.27 25.17 -4.76
CA PRO A 679 18.28 26.63 -4.83
C PRO A 679 19.23 27.25 -3.78
N PHE A 680 19.59 26.47 -2.77
CA PHE A 680 20.63 26.76 -1.78
C PHE A 680 21.69 25.67 -1.84
N PHE A 681 22.95 26.01 -2.10
CA PHE A 681 24.05 25.07 -2.12
C PHE A 681 25.12 25.45 -1.09
N PRO A 682 25.35 24.62 -0.04
CA PRO A 682 24.73 23.30 0.19
C PRO A 682 23.28 23.37 0.69
N ASP A 683 22.56 22.25 0.51
CA ASP A 683 21.17 22.08 0.93
C ASP A 683 20.99 22.42 2.43
N GLY A 684 19.89 23.08 2.78
CA GLY A 684 19.59 23.50 4.15
C GLY A 684 20.38 24.67 4.71
N ILE A 685 21.17 25.39 3.89
CA ILE A 685 21.84 26.63 4.30
C ILE A 685 21.33 27.81 3.47
N ASP A 686 20.38 28.55 4.03
CA ASP A 686 19.78 29.73 3.39
C ASP A 686 20.83 30.82 3.10
N GLY A 687 20.58 31.60 2.05
CA GLY A 687 21.44 32.71 1.63
C GLY A 687 22.69 32.28 0.85
N THR A 688 22.90 30.97 0.66
CA THR A 688 23.94 30.46 -0.23
C THR A 688 23.51 30.56 -1.69
N ALA A 689 24.50 30.59 -2.60
CA ALA A 689 24.23 30.54 -4.04
C ALA A 689 23.65 29.18 -4.43
N ASN A 690 22.85 29.15 -5.49
CA ASN A 690 22.27 27.91 -6.00
C ASN A 690 23.32 26.95 -6.55
N GLY A 691 22.97 25.67 -6.61
CA GLY A 691 23.78 24.65 -7.27
C GLY A 691 23.80 24.84 -8.80
N PRO A 692 24.79 24.27 -9.51
CA PRO A 692 25.03 24.54 -10.92
C PRO A 692 23.89 24.08 -11.85
N PHE A 693 23.01 23.18 -11.39
CA PHE A 693 21.85 22.71 -12.15
C PHE A 693 20.53 23.33 -11.70
N SER A 694 20.58 24.24 -10.74
CA SER A 694 19.41 24.92 -10.17
C SER A 694 19.27 26.36 -10.67
N LYS A 695 18.24 27.03 -10.15
CA LYS A 695 17.99 28.45 -10.29
C LYS A 695 18.24 29.18 -8.96
N PRO A 696 18.59 30.48 -9.00
CA PRO A 696 18.57 31.32 -7.82
C PRO A 696 17.17 31.36 -7.18
N ILE A 697 17.09 31.48 -5.85
CA ILE A 697 15.85 31.32 -5.08
C ILE A 697 14.73 32.31 -5.46
N ASP A 698 15.10 33.50 -5.94
CA ASP A 698 14.17 34.56 -6.35
C ASP A 698 13.34 34.19 -7.59
N VAL A 699 13.86 33.33 -8.47
CA VAL A 699 13.15 32.81 -9.65
C VAL A 699 12.80 31.31 -9.55
N TRP A 700 13.46 30.58 -8.66
CA TRP A 700 13.25 29.15 -8.44
C TRP A 700 11.82 28.89 -7.96
N SER A 701 11.18 27.84 -8.46
CA SER A 701 9.94 27.33 -7.86
C SER A 701 9.81 25.82 -8.12
N PRO A 702 8.84 25.14 -7.50
CA PRO A 702 8.44 23.79 -7.88
C PRO A 702 8.09 23.61 -9.37
N PHE A 703 7.82 24.71 -10.10
CA PHE A 703 7.56 24.74 -11.55
C PHE A 703 8.74 25.30 -12.37
N ASN A 704 9.87 25.59 -11.72
CA ASN A 704 11.11 26.09 -12.31
C ASN A 704 12.32 25.66 -11.47
N THR A 705 12.70 24.39 -11.60
CA THR A 705 13.75 23.77 -10.79
C THR A 705 15.16 23.93 -11.36
N GLY A 706 15.29 24.45 -12.59
CA GLY A 706 16.58 24.59 -13.28
C GLY A 706 16.69 23.65 -14.47
N LEU A 707 17.79 22.89 -14.55
CA LEU A 707 18.05 22.01 -15.69
C LEU A 707 16.91 21.01 -15.92
N GLN A 708 16.32 20.46 -14.86
CA GLN A 708 15.20 19.51 -14.96
C GLN A 708 13.99 20.11 -15.69
N SER A 709 13.46 21.24 -15.23
CA SER A 709 12.33 21.89 -15.90
C SER A 709 12.69 22.41 -17.30
N ALA A 710 13.92 22.93 -17.46
CA ALA A 710 14.42 23.45 -18.73
C ALA A 710 14.41 22.38 -19.84
N LEU A 711 14.81 21.15 -19.51
CA LEU A 711 14.89 20.01 -20.42
C LEU A 711 13.52 19.59 -20.98
N VAL A 712 12.46 19.72 -20.19
CA VAL A 712 11.13 19.21 -20.55
C VAL A 712 10.16 20.27 -21.05
N LYS A 713 10.41 21.55 -20.75
CA LYS A 713 9.49 22.65 -21.04
C LYS A 713 9.04 22.71 -22.50
N THR A 714 9.98 22.60 -23.45
CA THR A 714 9.68 22.74 -24.89
C THR A 714 8.69 21.67 -25.36
N ALA A 715 8.97 20.40 -25.05
CA ALA A 715 8.09 19.29 -25.43
C ALA A 715 6.74 19.34 -24.71
N LEU A 716 6.75 19.69 -23.42
CA LEU A 716 5.52 19.77 -22.63
C LEU A 716 4.58 20.87 -23.12
N VAL A 717 5.08 22.09 -23.37
CA VAL A 717 4.26 23.19 -23.91
C VAL A 717 3.68 22.84 -25.28
N ASN A 718 4.45 22.15 -26.13
CA ASN A 718 3.96 21.66 -27.42
C ASN A 718 2.77 20.70 -27.23
N ILE A 719 2.91 19.70 -26.35
CA ILE A 719 1.82 18.74 -26.09
C ILE A 719 0.58 19.43 -25.51
N LEU A 720 0.77 20.33 -24.55
CA LEU A 720 -0.33 21.09 -23.96
C LEU A 720 -1.06 21.98 -24.98
N SER A 721 -0.38 22.33 -26.07
CA SER A 721 -0.93 23.07 -27.22
C SER A 721 -1.46 22.17 -28.34
N GLY A 722 -1.52 20.85 -28.11
CA GLY A 722 -2.02 19.86 -29.09
C GLY A 722 -0.99 19.37 -30.11
N ILE A 723 0.29 19.72 -29.96
CA ILE A 723 1.38 19.27 -30.82
C ILE A 723 2.04 18.04 -30.17
N PRO A 724 1.97 16.84 -30.78
CA PRO A 724 2.54 15.64 -30.18
C PRO A 724 4.07 15.75 -30.10
N ALA A 725 4.66 15.15 -29.06
CA ALA A 725 6.11 14.97 -28.94
C ALA A 725 6.42 13.51 -28.63
N ALA A 726 7.45 12.97 -29.28
CA ALA A 726 7.89 11.58 -29.11
C ALA A 726 8.77 11.36 -27.87
N SER A 727 9.24 12.45 -27.26
CA SER A 727 10.16 12.46 -26.12
C SER A 727 9.94 13.76 -25.35
N CYS A 728 10.15 13.72 -24.04
CA CYS A 728 10.13 14.91 -23.20
C CYS A 728 11.35 15.81 -23.39
N THR A 729 12.45 15.31 -23.95
CA THR A 729 13.67 16.11 -24.15
C THR A 729 14.25 15.93 -25.55
N ALA A 730 15.07 16.90 -25.97
CA ALA A 730 15.88 16.78 -27.19
C ALA A 730 17.14 15.93 -27.01
N ILE A 731 17.42 15.42 -25.80
CA ILE A 731 18.59 14.59 -25.51
C ILE A 731 18.18 13.12 -25.62
N PRO A 732 18.72 12.34 -26.58
CA PRO A 732 18.27 10.97 -26.84
C PRO A 732 18.34 10.03 -25.63
N ASN A 733 19.31 10.26 -24.73
CA ASN A 733 19.51 9.45 -23.53
C ASN A 733 18.48 9.72 -22.42
N LEU A 734 17.68 10.79 -22.53
CA LEU A 734 16.78 11.29 -21.49
C LEU A 734 15.33 11.44 -22.02
N PRO A 735 14.71 10.41 -22.63
CA PRO A 735 13.43 10.63 -23.30
C PRO A 735 12.26 10.92 -22.36
N ASN A 736 12.38 10.63 -21.06
CA ASN A 736 11.43 11.06 -20.03
C ASN A 736 12.00 12.12 -19.07
N GLY A 737 13.11 12.78 -19.41
CA GLY A 737 13.74 13.80 -18.56
C GLY A 737 14.73 13.25 -17.53
N ILE A 738 14.96 14.03 -16.47
CA ILE A 738 15.85 13.69 -15.35
C ILE A 738 15.11 13.75 -14.02
N GLN A 739 15.62 13.02 -13.03
CA GLN A 739 15.21 13.20 -11.64
C GLN A 739 16.33 13.83 -10.80
N ILE A 740 15.97 14.54 -9.72
CA ILE A 740 16.91 15.31 -8.90
C ILE A 740 16.77 15.00 -7.40
N PHE A 741 16.46 13.74 -7.08
CA PHE A 741 16.48 13.21 -5.72
C PHE A 741 16.92 11.74 -5.70
N ALA A 742 17.45 11.32 -4.56
CA ALA A 742 18.21 10.07 -4.41
C ALA A 742 17.44 8.80 -4.80
N GLY A 743 18.18 7.72 -5.10
CA GLY A 743 17.63 6.44 -5.51
C GLY A 743 18.23 5.81 -6.76
N SER A 744 19.38 6.26 -7.25
CA SER A 744 20.07 5.65 -8.40
C SER A 744 21.57 5.67 -8.28
N VAL A 745 22.21 4.71 -8.94
CA VAL A 745 23.67 4.65 -9.10
C VAL A 745 24.02 4.19 -10.52
N PRO A 746 25.15 4.68 -11.08
CA PRO A 746 25.65 4.22 -12.37
C PRO A 746 26.32 2.85 -12.23
N LEU A 747 26.23 2.04 -13.28
CA LEU A 747 26.78 0.69 -13.35
C LEU A 747 28.05 0.67 -14.19
N TYR A 748 29.13 0.07 -13.66
CA TYR A 748 30.44 0.01 -14.29
C TYR A 748 30.95 -1.43 -14.41
N ARG A 749 31.76 -1.68 -15.44
CA ARG A 749 32.55 -2.90 -15.59
C ARG A 749 33.95 -2.53 -16.02
N ASN A 750 34.96 -2.96 -15.28
CA ASN A 750 36.38 -2.65 -15.56
C ASN A 750 36.63 -1.15 -15.77
N GLY A 751 35.97 -0.30 -14.98
CA GLY A 751 36.10 1.16 -15.07
C GLY A 751 35.33 1.82 -16.21
N VAL A 752 34.59 1.06 -17.03
CA VAL A 752 33.75 1.59 -18.12
C VAL A 752 32.29 1.63 -17.69
N LEU A 753 31.59 2.73 -17.94
CA LEU A 753 30.15 2.87 -17.71
C LEU A 753 29.39 1.93 -18.66
N ILE A 754 28.43 1.17 -18.13
CA ILE A 754 27.64 0.17 -18.89
C ILE A 754 26.12 0.28 -18.67
N GLY A 755 25.67 1.26 -17.88
CA GLY A 755 24.26 1.52 -17.63
C GLY A 755 24.02 2.17 -16.27
N GLY A 756 22.79 2.04 -15.76
CA GLY A 756 22.39 2.53 -14.44
C GLY A 756 21.20 1.79 -13.89
N ILE A 757 21.10 1.76 -12.56
CA ILE A 757 19.92 1.30 -11.82
C ILE A 757 19.26 2.51 -11.15
N GLY A 758 17.93 2.54 -11.18
CA GLY A 758 17.11 3.53 -10.46
C GLY A 758 15.97 2.87 -9.71
N VAL A 759 15.67 3.40 -8.54
CA VAL A 759 14.70 2.86 -7.57
C VAL A 759 13.82 3.98 -7.05
N SER A 760 12.51 3.76 -6.95
CA SER A 760 11.59 4.74 -6.41
C SER A 760 10.36 4.11 -5.75
N GLY A 761 10.10 4.49 -4.49
CA GLY A 761 8.87 4.12 -3.77
C GLY A 761 8.75 4.75 -2.39
N ASP A 762 9.09 3.99 -1.35
CA ASP A 762 8.75 4.31 0.06
C ASP A 762 9.68 5.27 0.80
N GLY A 763 10.80 5.71 0.21
CA GLY A 763 11.67 6.69 0.82
C GLY A 763 13.03 6.80 0.14
N ILE A 764 13.61 7.99 0.11
CA ILE A 764 14.82 8.25 -0.67
C ILE A 764 16.08 7.55 -0.13
N ASP A 765 16.15 7.32 1.18
CA ASP A 765 17.25 6.55 1.78
C ASP A 765 17.04 5.03 1.58
N GLN A 766 15.77 4.58 1.53
CA GLN A 766 15.41 3.22 1.13
C GLN A 766 15.76 2.98 -0.34
N ASP A 767 15.44 3.93 -1.22
CA ASP A 767 15.76 3.85 -2.64
C ASP A 767 17.28 3.70 -2.86
N ASP A 768 18.10 4.47 -2.14
CA ASP A 768 19.56 4.40 -2.22
C ASP A 768 20.14 3.05 -1.78
N ILE A 769 19.69 2.50 -0.64
CA ILE A 769 20.20 1.20 -0.19
C ILE A 769 19.78 0.07 -1.13
N ILE A 770 18.59 0.18 -1.72
CA ILE A 770 18.09 -0.80 -2.70
C ILE A 770 18.85 -0.68 -4.02
N ALA A 771 19.07 0.53 -4.53
CA ALA A 771 19.86 0.77 -5.74
C ALA A 771 21.30 0.29 -5.57
N SER A 772 21.92 0.56 -4.42
CA SER A 772 23.28 0.10 -4.10
C SER A 772 23.36 -1.43 -3.96
N ALA A 773 22.31 -2.10 -3.50
CA ALA A 773 22.29 -3.56 -3.45
C ALA A 773 22.13 -4.20 -4.83
N GLY A 774 21.36 -3.56 -5.72
CA GLY A 774 21.25 -3.99 -7.12
C GLY A 774 22.56 -3.79 -7.91
N SER A 775 23.39 -2.83 -7.55
CA SER A 775 24.66 -2.56 -8.26
C SER A 775 25.84 -3.45 -7.84
N VAL A 776 25.65 -4.42 -6.94
CA VAL A 776 26.74 -5.27 -6.44
C VAL A 776 27.37 -6.07 -7.59
N GLY A 777 28.69 -5.93 -7.77
CA GLY A 777 29.44 -6.50 -8.90
C GLY A 777 29.54 -5.57 -10.12
N PHE A 778 28.91 -4.40 -10.07
CA PHE A 778 28.90 -3.38 -11.12
C PHE A 778 29.14 -1.98 -10.55
N GLU A 779 29.84 -1.87 -9.42
CA GLU A 779 30.02 -0.62 -8.70
C GLU A 779 30.93 0.35 -9.47
N ALA A 780 30.61 1.65 -9.39
CA ALA A 780 31.50 2.69 -9.86
C ALA A 780 32.86 2.64 -9.13
N PRO A 781 34.00 2.82 -9.83
CA PRO A 781 35.31 2.87 -9.20
C PRO A 781 35.35 3.95 -8.11
N ALA A 782 35.80 3.58 -6.92
CA ALA A 782 35.74 4.46 -5.74
C ALA A 782 36.39 5.83 -5.97
N ALA A 783 37.48 5.88 -6.75
CA ALA A 783 38.24 7.10 -7.04
C ALA A 783 37.50 8.13 -7.89
N ILE A 784 36.47 7.72 -8.66
CA ILE A 784 35.71 8.64 -9.53
C ILE A 784 34.29 8.89 -9.03
N ARG A 785 33.87 8.28 -7.92
CA ARG A 785 32.54 8.54 -7.36
C ARG A 785 32.41 10.01 -6.95
N ALA A 786 31.23 10.58 -7.10
CA ALA A 786 30.96 11.97 -6.74
C ALA A 786 31.39 12.31 -5.30
N ASP A 787 31.34 11.34 -4.38
CA ASP A 787 31.84 11.52 -3.00
C ASP A 787 33.35 11.71 -2.87
N GLN A 788 34.13 11.71 -3.95
CA GLN A 788 35.54 12.10 -3.94
C GLN A 788 35.75 13.56 -4.37
N PHE A 789 34.68 14.26 -4.76
CA PHE A 789 34.74 15.62 -5.30
C PHE A 789 34.11 16.63 -4.36
N PHE A 790 34.59 17.86 -4.47
CA PHE A 790 34.13 19.00 -3.68
C PHE A 790 33.67 20.11 -4.62
N VAL A 791 32.54 20.74 -4.27
CA VAL A 791 32.06 21.96 -4.92
C VAL A 791 32.02 23.04 -3.86
N ARG A 792 32.72 24.16 -4.11
CA ARG A 792 32.75 25.31 -3.20
C ARG A 792 33.08 24.93 -1.74
N GLY A 793 33.98 23.95 -1.56
CA GLY A 793 34.39 23.44 -0.25
C GLY A 793 33.47 22.39 0.38
N VAL A 794 32.36 22.02 -0.27
CA VAL A 794 31.41 20.99 0.21
C VAL A 794 31.61 19.69 -0.55
N ARG A 795 31.79 18.60 0.19
CA ARG A 795 31.88 17.23 -0.38
C ARG A 795 30.53 16.80 -0.93
N LEU A 796 30.49 16.30 -2.16
CA LEU A 796 29.25 15.78 -2.72
C LEU A 796 28.85 14.45 -2.07
N PRO A 797 27.55 14.17 -1.92
CA PRO A 797 27.08 12.86 -1.50
C PRO A 797 27.10 11.86 -2.67
N PHE A 798 27.11 10.55 -2.38
CA PHE A 798 26.91 9.51 -3.38
C PHE A 798 25.69 8.64 -3.05
N VAL A 799 25.69 7.94 -1.92
CA VAL A 799 24.50 7.23 -1.40
C VAL A 799 24.40 7.46 0.11
N LYS A 800 23.19 7.38 0.65
CA LYS A 800 22.92 7.43 2.10
C LYS A 800 21.99 6.30 2.49
N PHE A 801 22.35 5.56 3.53
CA PHE A 801 21.56 4.43 4.01
C PHE A 801 20.82 4.77 5.32
N PRO A 802 19.63 4.18 5.54
CA PRO A 802 18.94 4.29 6.82
C PRO A 802 19.82 3.74 7.96
N ARG A 803 19.78 4.35 9.15
CA ARG A 803 20.55 3.86 10.33
C ARG A 803 20.15 2.44 10.75
N HIS A 804 18.87 2.11 10.62
CA HIS A 804 18.30 0.82 11.00
C HIS A 804 17.39 0.27 9.89
N PRO A 805 17.97 -0.23 8.79
CA PRO A 805 17.20 -0.59 7.61
C PRO A 805 16.34 -1.85 7.81
N ASN A 806 16.65 -2.72 8.80
CA ASN A 806 15.98 -4.02 8.99
C ASN A 806 15.12 -4.12 10.26
N LEU A 807 14.93 -3.03 11.01
CA LEU A 807 14.12 -3.03 12.24
C LEU A 807 12.62 -3.02 11.95
#